data_AF-A0A9N9PML9-F1
#
_entry.id   AF-A0A9N9PML9-F1
#
_cell.length_a   1.000
_cell.length_b   1.000
_cell.length_c   1.000
_cell.angle_alpha   90.00
_cell.angle_beta   90.00
_cell.angle_gamma   90.00
#
_symmetry.space_group_name_H-M   'P 1'
#
loop_
_entity.id
_entity.type
_entity.pdbx_description
1 polymer ?
#
loop_
_entity_poly.entity_id
_entity_poly.type
_entity_poly.pdbx_seq_one_letter_code
_entity_poly.pdbx_strand_id
1 'polypeptide(L)'
;MPDLLRSYRVAHAKAISVEPFERALKEHTPLESIGNPAALVEYLGQLNLKGDMVMDEFKRVSADRDNYKKKFEESEKEVAAAKAQLETLKSSPSDESATASTAQTDAGSIDTPTASVKSPISSVMNMFSPKQKPQPTDNKDVSEEFFSYDDELPKLQAEVREKTAEVETLKTKVTTLEKDLVIAQESSSGLVENLEKATRELKESKEAATTGRDQLEQIKKQTEEIATLKEKLESSEKQLKDLEATLESTKKESTARITTLEGNIAKEKEIFKRVLESEKSSRKEHEASRQRLDAQIKELEVSRASDLKRIEELSESNKTLTEQLKEEVGSHNDETEVKSPAASTLAVPPATGAGKKKNNKKKKKGGAAAAVVKEVTAEKATEQTSAPASPMATDMQAEISRLKEDIADRDAQISKLQIQRKTEADLREELDHVREELTDYGQEHVEAMEKIKQLEREKRELQDKISTLEKEIDGHKSKSKDTEKIEVDFKSLTAEYEDLKTKSAALQTDLGAAHQLAASRYRDLTDLKDVLQKAQPELKTLRAENATLKTAKEELATRTSELRRLEAREKDLRSDVASFKKQAADRDGEIRSLNEKVTQETNGRLRAEDQARVAQRDMRRSEAEKIQLAATGEKATAELAKVQEEAGKLRIRVRDLEEEVSKLSTESKGLREEVELRGSQYNNAQGLLGSMRDQSAEMAMQLKEAKDQSESLEEELAEVQRLLSERTREGETMRRLLADVDDRADAKVREMRERMEAAIEERDRAEDEASTNGRRKAREVEELKTKIRDFERDIKRAIDDRDELQEAQKEWKRKRDELSSTSERATQEAKETRSAMAELRNALDGSEKQVRDAEKQRADLRRLLDEATQKFEKLQKEHKALQAKQMKMNDVSSRSSTDSGRPGTANGTAAGGGQMDYVYLKTILLQFLEQKDKKRQGDLVKTVLGQLLRFDRKDQDRWLAAIAK
;
A
#
# COMPACT_ATOMS: atom_id res chain seq x y z
N MET A 1 -17.39 -15.72 49.65
CA MET A 1 -16.86 -15.44 48.29
C MET A 1 -15.70 -16.35 47.90
N PRO A 2 -14.59 -16.48 48.66
CA PRO A 2 -13.43 -17.28 48.22
C PRO A 2 -13.78 -18.74 47.88
N ASP A 3 -14.58 -19.39 48.72
CA ASP A 3 -14.92 -20.81 48.58
C ASP A 3 -15.83 -21.11 47.39
N LEU A 4 -16.67 -20.15 46.98
CA LEU A 4 -17.47 -20.25 45.76
C LEU A 4 -16.58 -20.16 44.51
N LEU A 5 -15.53 -19.34 44.56
CA LEU A 5 -14.50 -19.29 43.51
C LEU A 5 -13.66 -20.57 43.48
N ARG A 6 -13.39 -21.18 44.64
CA ARG A 6 -12.70 -22.47 44.75
C ARG A 6 -13.56 -23.62 44.22
N SER A 7 -14.84 -23.70 44.60
CA SER A 7 -15.76 -24.73 44.12
C SER A 7 -16.05 -24.58 42.62
N TYR A 8 -16.21 -23.35 42.11
CA TYR A 8 -16.33 -23.09 40.68
C TYR A 8 -15.10 -23.57 39.90
N ARG A 9 -13.88 -23.26 40.37
CA ARG A 9 -12.63 -23.76 39.75
C ARG A 9 -12.54 -25.28 39.75
N VAL A 10 -12.94 -25.94 40.85
CA VAL A 10 -12.96 -27.41 40.92
C VAL A 10 -14.04 -28.01 40.00
N ALA A 11 -15.22 -27.40 39.90
CA ALA A 11 -16.28 -27.84 39.00
C ALA A 11 -15.87 -27.66 37.52
N HIS A 12 -15.25 -26.53 37.18
CA HIS A 12 -14.75 -26.24 35.83
C HIS A 12 -13.58 -27.17 35.44
N ALA A 13 -12.67 -27.47 36.37
CA ALA A 13 -11.62 -28.47 36.15
C ALA A 13 -12.20 -29.88 35.95
N LYS A 14 -13.23 -30.26 36.73
CA LYS A 14 -13.96 -31.52 36.52
C LYS A 14 -14.63 -31.57 35.15
N ALA A 15 -15.31 -30.51 34.72
CA ALA A 15 -15.94 -30.44 33.40
C ALA A 15 -14.91 -30.64 32.27
N ILE A 16 -13.76 -29.95 32.32
CA ILE A 16 -12.64 -30.13 31.38
C ILE A 16 -12.14 -31.58 31.36
N SER A 17 -12.10 -32.28 32.50
CA SER A 17 -11.69 -33.69 32.55
C SER A 17 -12.78 -34.70 32.11
N VAL A 18 -14.06 -34.30 32.14
CA VAL A 18 -15.20 -35.15 31.80
C VAL A 18 -15.50 -35.12 30.30
N GLU A 19 -15.41 -33.98 29.63
CA GLU A 19 -15.72 -33.85 28.20
C GLU A 19 -14.90 -34.80 27.28
N PRO A 20 -13.58 -35.01 27.50
CA PRO A 20 -12.81 -36.00 26.72
C PRO A 20 -13.27 -37.43 26.97
N PHE A 21 -13.67 -37.76 28.20
CA PHE A 21 -14.18 -39.09 28.54
C PHE A 21 -15.55 -39.32 27.93
N GLU A 22 -16.47 -38.35 27.96
CA GLU A 22 -17.77 -38.47 27.28
C GLU A 22 -17.64 -38.53 25.75
N ARG A 23 -16.64 -37.87 25.17
CA ARG A 23 -16.32 -38.00 23.74
C ARG A 23 -15.88 -39.42 23.39
N ALA A 24 -14.93 -39.99 24.14
CA ALA A 24 -14.49 -41.37 23.95
C ALA A 24 -15.60 -42.40 24.24
N LEU A 25 -16.47 -42.13 25.22
CA LEU A 25 -17.62 -42.98 25.55
C LEU A 25 -18.59 -43.06 24.35
N LYS A 26 -18.91 -41.93 23.72
CA LYS A 26 -19.76 -41.84 22.52
C LYS A 26 -19.14 -42.49 21.27
N GLU A 27 -17.81 -42.48 21.18
CA GLU A 27 -17.09 -43.01 20.03
C GLU A 27 -16.98 -44.54 20.05
N HIS A 28 -16.93 -45.15 21.24
CA HIS A 28 -16.75 -46.59 21.39
C HIS A 28 -17.98 -47.34 21.94
N THR A 29 -19.01 -46.63 22.44
CA THR A 29 -20.23 -47.22 23.02
C THR A 29 -21.46 -46.38 22.65
N PRO A 30 -22.68 -46.96 22.65
CA PRO A 30 -23.92 -46.23 22.36
C PRO A 30 -24.40 -45.35 23.55
N LEU A 31 -23.48 -44.76 24.33
CA LEU A 31 -23.77 -44.08 25.58
C LEU A 31 -23.53 -42.57 25.46
N GLU A 32 -24.59 -41.78 25.62
CA GLU A 32 -24.56 -40.33 25.36
C GLU A 32 -24.01 -39.46 26.51
N SER A 33 -23.86 -39.99 27.73
CA SER A 33 -23.31 -39.26 28.88
C SER A 33 -22.99 -40.19 30.04
N ILE A 34 -22.03 -39.80 30.91
CA ILE A 34 -21.81 -40.47 32.21
C ILE A 34 -23.00 -40.24 33.18
N GLY A 35 -23.91 -39.31 32.87
CA GLY A 35 -25.09 -39.01 33.68
C GLY A 35 -26.12 -40.14 33.80
N ASN A 36 -26.05 -41.17 32.94
CA ASN A 36 -26.89 -42.37 33.02
C ASN A 36 -26.05 -43.65 33.19
N PRO A 37 -25.63 -43.99 34.43
CA PRO A 37 -24.83 -45.20 34.68
C PRO A 37 -25.61 -46.50 34.46
N ALA A 38 -26.95 -46.49 34.45
CA ALA A 38 -27.75 -47.68 34.20
C ALA A 38 -27.57 -48.19 32.75
N ALA A 39 -27.52 -47.27 31.77
CA ALA A 39 -27.27 -47.62 30.38
C ALA A 39 -25.86 -48.23 30.16
N LEU A 40 -24.85 -47.80 30.92
CA LEU A 40 -23.51 -48.42 30.90
C LEU A 40 -23.55 -49.86 31.42
N VAL A 41 -24.27 -50.11 32.52
CA VAL A 41 -24.45 -51.48 33.06
C VAL A 41 -25.21 -52.36 32.07
N GLU A 42 -26.24 -51.83 31.41
CA GLU A 42 -26.98 -52.56 30.38
C GLU A 42 -26.10 -52.90 29.17
N TYR A 43 -25.33 -51.94 28.65
CA TYR A 43 -24.40 -52.17 27.53
C TYR A 43 -23.35 -53.25 27.88
N LEU A 44 -22.77 -53.22 29.08
CA LEU A 44 -21.84 -54.24 29.55
C LEU A 44 -22.52 -55.61 29.72
N GLY A 45 -23.78 -55.64 30.19
CA GLY A 45 -24.59 -56.86 30.23
C GLY A 45 -24.86 -57.45 28.84
N GLN A 46 -25.23 -56.61 27.88
CA GLN A 46 -25.41 -57.00 26.48
C GLN A 46 -24.08 -57.46 25.81
N LEU A 47 -22.95 -56.88 26.20
CA LEU A 47 -21.62 -57.28 25.73
C LEU A 47 -21.24 -58.67 26.26
N ASN A 48 -21.45 -58.91 27.55
CA ASN A 48 -21.23 -60.22 28.17
C ASN A 48 -22.14 -61.29 27.56
N LEU A 49 -23.43 -61.01 27.40
CA LEU A 49 -24.39 -61.93 26.76
C LEU A 49 -23.98 -62.28 25.32
N LYS A 50 -23.47 -61.31 24.55
CA LYS A 50 -22.90 -61.58 23.21
C LYS A 50 -21.64 -62.45 23.29
N GLY A 51 -20.78 -62.23 24.28
CA GLY A 51 -19.62 -63.08 24.57
C GLY A 51 -20.02 -64.53 24.87
N ASP A 52 -21.00 -64.73 25.76
CA ASP A 52 -21.53 -66.05 26.11
C ASP A 52 -22.17 -66.75 24.91
N MET A 53 -23.00 -66.06 24.12
CA MET A 53 -23.58 -66.58 22.89
C MET A 53 -22.52 -66.97 21.85
N VAL A 54 -21.48 -66.15 21.67
CA VAL A 54 -20.35 -66.47 20.76
C VAL A 54 -19.56 -67.67 21.27
N MET A 55 -19.37 -67.80 22.59
CA MET A 55 -18.72 -68.96 23.19
C MET A 55 -19.55 -70.24 23.07
N ASP A 56 -20.88 -70.17 23.15
CA ASP A 56 -21.77 -71.33 22.98
C ASP A 56 -21.93 -71.74 21.51
N GLU A 57 -22.02 -70.78 20.57
CA GLU A 57 -21.89 -71.08 19.14
C GLU A 57 -20.51 -71.67 18.81
N PHE A 58 -19.42 -71.16 19.40
CA PHE A 58 -18.08 -71.73 19.22
C PHE A 58 -17.97 -73.17 19.76
N LYS A 59 -18.58 -73.46 20.92
CA LYS A 59 -18.70 -74.83 21.45
C LYS A 59 -19.50 -75.72 20.49
N ARG A 60 -20.66 -75.26 20.00
CA ARG A 60 -21.49 -76.05 19.06
C ARG A 60 -20.76 -76.30 17.76
N VAL A 61 -20.20 -75.28 17.11
CA VAL A 61 -19.43 -75.40 15.87
C VAL A 61 -18.19 -76.29 16.05
N SER A 62 -17.54 -76.27 17.21
CA SER A 62 -16.43 -77.19 17.51
C SER A 62 -16.91 -78.64 17.65
N ALA A 63 -18.03 -78.87 18.33
CA ALA A 63 -18.63 -80.21 18.44
C ALA A 63 -19.15 -80.72 17.10
N ASP A 64 -19.80 -79.87 16.30
CA ASP A 64 -20.27 -80.17 14.95
C ASP A 64 -19.08 -80.53 14.04
N ARG A 65 -18.00 -79.73 14.05
CA ARG A 65 -16.73 -80.03 13.37
C ARG A 65 -16.20 -81.41 13.74
N ASP A 66 -16.14 -81.73 15.04
CA ASP A 66 -15.57 -83.00 15.51
C ASP A 66 -16.49 -84.20 15.19
N ASN A 67 -17.81 -83.98 15.14
CA ASN A 67 -18.78 -84.96 14.64
C ASN A 67 -18.67 -85.18 13.12
N TYR A 68 -18.47 -84.12 12.33
CA TYR A 68 -18.20 -84.24 10.90
C TYR A 68 -16.85 -84.93 10.64
N LYS A 69 -15.82 -84.63 11.43
CA LYS A 69 -14.51 -85.30 11.33
C LYS A 69 -14.61 -86.81 11.62
N LYS A 70 -15.38 -87.21 12.65
CA LYS A 70 -15.66 -88.63 12.90
C LYS A 70 -16.37 -89.31 11.73
N LYS A 71 -17.44 -88.70 11.20
CA LYS A 71 -18.16 -89.22 10.02
C LYS A 71 -17.28 -89.31 8.78
N PHE A 72 -16.33 -88.40 8.61
CA PHE A 72 -15.33 -88.46 7.55
C PHE A 72 -14.34 -89.62 7.79
N GLU A 73 -13.78 -89.76 8.99
CA GLU A 73 -12.91 -90.89 9.37
C GLU A 73 -13.62 -92.25 9.39
N GLU A 74 -14.95 -92.28 9.52
CA GLU A 74 -15.80 -93.47 9.39
C GLU A 74 -16.03 -93.81 7.92
N SER A 75 -16.46 -92.85 7.10
CA SER A 75 -16.66 -93.06 5.66
C SER A 75 -15.37 -93.32 4.88
N GLU A 76 -14.21 -92.78 5.29
CA GLU A 76 -12.91 -93.19 4.74
C GLU A 76 -12.58 -94.66 5.07
N LYS A 77 -12.94 -95.15 6.27
CA LYS A 77 -12.77 -96.57 6.63
C LYS A 77 -13.74 -97.46 5.87
N GLU A 78 -14.98 -97.05 5.68
CA GLU A 78 -15.96 -97.77 4.85
C GLU A 78 -15.51 -97.83 3.39
N VAL A 79 -15.02 -96.72 2.83
CA VAL A 79 -14.45 -96.67 1.47
C VAL A 79 -13.17 -97.49 1.35
N ALA A 80 -12.31 -97.53 2.38
CA ALA A 80 -11.13 -98.40 2.40
C ALA A 80 -11.51 -99.88 2.49
N ALA A 81 -12.48 -100.25 3.34
CA ALA A 81 -13.00 -101.61 3.46
C ALA A 81 -13.69 -102.07 2.16
N ALA A 82 -14.52 -101.21 1.55
CA ALA A 82 -15.17 -101.48 0.27
C ALA A 82 -14.13 -101.64 -0.87
N LYS A 83 -13.07 -100.80 -0.90
CA LYS A 83 -11.96 -100.97 -1.85
C LYS A 83 -11.23 -102.29 -1.64
N ALA A 84 -10.91 -102.66 -0.41
CA ALA A 84 -10.26 -103.94 -0.10
C ALA A 84 -11.16 -105.14 -0.47
N GLN A 85 -12.47 -105.06 -0.22
CA GLN A 85 -13.43 -106.08 -0.67
C GLN A 85 -13.47 -106.19 -2.20
N LEU A 86 -13.49 -105.05 -2.92
CA LEU A 86 -13.47 -105.00 -4.37
C LEU A 86 -12.14 -105.53 -4.96
N GLU A 87 -11.03 -105.38 -4.22
CA GLU A 87 -9.71 -105.92 -4.57
C GLU A 87 -9.67 -107.44 -4.33
N THR A 88 -10.19 -107.94 -3.20
CA THR A 88 -10.31 -109.40 -2.96
C THR A 88 -11.25 -110.09 -3.96
N LEU A 89 -12.39 -109.46 -4.31
CA LEU A 89 -13.32 -109.93 -5.34
C LEU A 89 -12.71 -109.91 -6.76
N LYS A 90 -11.69 -109.09 -7.01
CA LYS A 90 -10.91 -109.08 -8.27
C LYS A 90 -9.75 -110.07 -8.29
N SER A 91 -9.34 -110.60 -7.14
CA SER A 91 -8.25 -111.59 -7.02
C SER A 91 -8.71 -113.03 -6.83
N SER A 92 -10.01 -113.27 -6.59
CA SER A 92 -10.58 -114.63 -6.60
C SER A 92 -10.88 -115.07 -8.05
N PRO A 93 -10.36 -116.22 -8.52
CA PRO A 93 -10.83 -116.81 -9.76
C PRO A 93 -12.26 -117.38 -9.60
N SER A 94 -12.94 -117.58 -10.73
CA SER A 94 -14.23 -118.24 -10.84
C SER A 94 -14.10 -119.77 -10.87
N ASP A 95 -14.97 -120.48 -10.16
CA ASP A 95 -15.23 -121.91 -10.39
C ASP A 95 -16.70 -122.26 -10.05
N GLU A 96 -17.21 -123.38 -10.54
CA GLU A 96 -18.66 -123.65 -10.64
C GLU A 96 -19.25 -124.65 -9.61
N SER A 97 -20.58 -124.57 -9.43
CA SER A 97 -21.52 -125.69 -9.26
C SER A 97 -21.86 -126.27 -7.85
N ALA A 98 -23.14 -126.66 -7.74
CA ALA A 98 -23.74 -127.67 -6.83
C ALA A 98 -23.74 -127.45 -5.29
N THR A 99 -24.70 -127.95 -4.48
CA THR A 99 -26.12 -128.39 -4.65
C THR A 99 -26.75 -128.58 -3.25
N ALA A 100 -28.08 -128.39 -3.10
CA ALA A 100 -28.91 -128.86 -1.96
C ALA A 100 -28.60 -128.25 -0.56
N SER A 101 -29.41 -128.34 0.51
CA SER A 101 -30.81 -128.81 0.71
C SER A 101 -31.43 -128.24 2.01
N THR A 102 -32.65 -127.68 1.88
CA THR A 102 -33.88 -128.06 2.65
C THR A 102 -34.06 -127.66 4.14
N ALA A 103 -35.32 -127.32 4.48
CA ALA A 103 -35.92 -127.14 5.82
C ALA A 103 -35.51 -125.87 6.62
N GLN A 104 -36.36 -125.24 7.45
CA GLN A 104 -37.82 -125.42 7.65
C GLN A 104 -38.53 -124.12 8.09
N THR A 105 -39.86 -124.19 8.05
CA THR A 105 -40.87 -123.17 8.41
C THR A 105 -40.97 -122.88 9.91
N ASP A 106 -41.23 -121.62 10.28
CA ASP A 106 -42.49 -121.12 10.89
C ASP A 106 -42.35 -119.60 11.16
N ALA A 107 -43.32 -118.68 11.01
CA ALA A 107 -44.79 -118.66 11.04
C ALA A 107 -45.41 -118.27 12.41
N GLY A 108 -46.00 -117.06 12.48
CA GLY A 108 -47.09 -116.73 13.42
C GLY A 108 -46.89 -115.53 14.37
N SER A 109 -47.99 -114.80 14.62
CA SER A 109 -48.28 -113.83 15.70
C SER A 109 -47.25 -112.72 16.02
N ILE A 110 -47.57 -111.44 15.86
CA ILE A 110 -48.55 -110.64 16.64
C ILE A 110 -48.21 -110.65 18.14
N ASP A 111 -47.55 -109.61 18.64
CA ASP A 111 -48.25 -108.60 19.45
C ASP A 111 -47.43 -107.32 19.70
N THR A 112 -48.11 -106.19 19.87
CA THR A 112 -47.55 -104.98 20.51
C THR A 112 -48.36 -104.68 21.76
N PRO A 113 -47.71 -104.51 22.92
CA PRO A 113 -47.92 -103.23 23.60
C PRO A 113 -46.69 -102.60 24.26
N THR A 114 -46.90 -101.34 24.60
CA THR A 114 -46.02 -100.33 25.18
C THR A 114 -45.46 -100.60 26.60
N ALA A 115 -44.42 -99.82 26.93
CA ALA A 115 -44.17 -99.17 28.24
C ALA A 115 -43.17 -99.78 29.27
N SER A 116 -41.91 -99.34 29.14
CA SER A 116 -41.29 -98.34 30.05
C SER A 116 -40.35 -98.74 31.22
N VAL A 117 -39.34 -97.88 31.41
CA VAL A 117 -38.46 -97.60 32.59
C VAL A 117 -37.64 -98.74 33.26
N LYS A 118 -36.32 -98.77 33.03
CA LYS A 118 -35.29 -98.23 33.97
C LYS A 118 -33.83 -98.52 33.54
N SER A 119 -32.96 -97.54 33.74
CA SER A 119 -31.48 -97.63 33.86
C SER A 119 -31.10 -98.27 35.23
N PRO A 120 -29.85 -98.73 35.54
CA PRO A 120 -28.58 -98.02 35.20
C PRO A 120 -27.24 -98.81 35.14
N ILE A 121 -26.13 -98.06 34.98
CA ILE A 121 -24.76 -98.27 35.52
C ILE A 121 -23.81 -99.35 34.92
N SER A 122 -22.84 -98.84 34.14
CA SER A 122 -21.38 -99.06 34.17
C SER A 122 -20.68 -100.44 33.98
N SER A 123 -19.51 -100.36 33.35
CA SER A 123 -18.28 -101.15 33.62
C SER A 123 -18.23 -102.63 33.21
N VAL A 124 -17.55 -102.94 32.10
CA VAL A 124 -16.46 -103.96 31.98
C VAL A 124 -15.62 -103.67 30.72
N MET A 125 -14.31 -103.40 30.89
CA MET A 125 -13.20 -104.09 30.19
C MET A 125 -11.84 -103.47 30.60
N ASN A 126 -11.35 -103.86 31.77
CA ASN A 126 -9.91 -103.75 32.07
C ASN A 126 -9.21 -105.00 31.52
N MET A 127 -8.30 -104.86 30.57
CA MET A 127 -7.39 -105.96 30.15
C MET A 127 -5.99 -105.44 29.77
N PHE A 128 -5.12 -105.22 30.76
CA PHE A 128 -3.67 -105.31 30.56
C PHE A 128 -2.93 -105.50 31.90
N SER A 129 -2.22 -106.62 32.08
CA SER A 129 -1.22 -106.84 33.15
C SER A 129 -0.54 -108.21 33.01
N PRO A 130 0.80 -108.27 33.04
CA PRO A 130 1.51 -109.50 33.36
C PRO A 130 2.57 -109.35 34.47
N LYS A 131 2.36 -110.07 35.57
CA LYS A 131 3.35 -110.56 36.56
C LYS A 131 4.25 -109.55 37.32
N GLN A 132 4.12 -109.59 38.65
CA GLN A 132 5.13 -110.28 39.47
C GLN A 132 4.49 -110.87 40.76
N LYS A 133 4.93 -112.08 41.14
CA LYS A 133 4.66 -112.75 42.43
C LYS A 133 5.93 -112.67 43.29
N PRO A 134 5.81 -112.77 44.62
CA PRO A 134 6.45 -113.92 45.28
C PRO A 134 5.49 -114.80 46.11
N GLN A 135 5.91 -116.06 46.30
CA GLN A 135 5.48 -117.08 47.27
C GLN A 135 6.40 -117.02 48.53
N PRO A 136 6.24 -117.81 49.60
CA PRO A 136 5.09 -118.55 50.14
C PRO A 136 4.96 -118.39 51.71
N THR A 137 4.68 -119.48 52.44
CA THR A 137 4.60 -119.69 53.92
C THR A 137 3.29 -119.20 54.60
N ASP A 138 2.64 -119.95 55.50
CA ASP A 138 2.95 -121.31 56.01
C ASP A 138 1.74 -122.11 56.56
N ASN A 139 1.74 -123.42 56.26
CA ASN A 139 1.33 -124.60 57.04
C ASN A 139 0.07 -124.64 57.95
N LYS A 140 -0.84 -125.58 57.64
CA LYS A 140 -1.27 -126.75 58.46
C LYS A 140 -2.37 -127.54 57.70
N ASP A 141 -2.32 -128.86 57.51
CA ASP A 141 -2.36 -129.99 58.49
C ASP A 141 -3.59 -129.91 59.42
N VAL A 142 -4.39 -130.96 59.65
CA VAL A 142 -4.07 -132.39 59.77
C VAL A 142 -5.19 -133.27 59.19
N SER A 143 -4.81 -134.37 58.55
CA SER A 143 -5.52 -135.66 58.70
C SER A 143 -4.49 -136.77 58.90
N GLU A 144 -4.80 -137.73 59.77
CA GLU A 144 -4.01 -138.94 60.04
C GLU A 144 -3.77 -139.76 58.73
N GLU A 145 -2.66 -140.45 58.49
CA GLU A 145 -1.40 -140.57 59.23
C GLU A 145 -0.23 -140.96 58.27
N PHE A 146 0.93 -140.32 58.46
CA PHE A 146 2.32 -140.78 58.23
C PHE A 146 2.70 -141.84 57.15
N PHE A 147 3.69 -141.48 56.31
CA PHE A 147 4.53 -142.31 55.40
C PHE A 147 4.04 -142.71 53.98
N SER A 148 4.23 -141.82 52.98
CA SER A 148 4.69 -142.21 51.63
C SER A 148 5.63 -141.16 50.98
N TYR A 149 6.93 -141.24 51.24
CA TYR A 149 7.94 -140.30 50.71
C TYR A 149 8.15 -140.34 49.17
N ASP A 150 7.45 -141.24 48.46
CA ASP A 150 7.58 -141.45 47.01
C ASP A 150 6.64 -140.51 46.19
N ASP A 151 5.56 -140.01 46.80
CA ASP A 151 4.54 -139.17 46.12
C ASP A 151 4.90 -137.67 46.04
N GLU A 152 5.89 -137.21 46.81
CA GLU A 152 6.29 -135.80 46.85
C GLU A 152 7.33 -135.46 45.78
N LEU A 153 8.25 -136.39 45.49
CA LEU A 153 9.31 -136.22 44.49
C LEU A 153 8.75 -135.90 43.09
N PRO A 154 7.70 -136.58 42.58
CA PRO A 154 7.06 -136.24 41.31
C PRO A 154 6.36 -134.87 41.33
N LYS A 155 5.75 -134.49 42.46
CA LYS A 155 5.03 -133.20 42.61
C LYS A 155 6.01 -132.02 42.65
N LEU A 156 7.09 -132.13 43.41
CA LEU A 156 8.18 -131.15 43.42
C LEU A 156 8.86 -131.06 42.05
N GLN A 157 9.07 -132.17 41.36
CA GLN A 157 9.62 -132.17 40.00
C GLN A 157 8.63 -131.60 38.96
N ALA A 158 7.32 -131.63 39.22
CA ALA A 158 6.30 -130.97 38.42
C ALA A 158 6.24 -129.46 38.69
N GLU A 159 6.21 -129.01 39.95
CA GLU A 159 6.24 -127.56 40.27
C GLU A 159 7.56 -126.93 39.80
N VAL A 160 8.72 -127.59 39.96
CA VAL A 160 9.99 -127.10 39.39
C VAL A 160 9.92 -126.95 37.88
N ARG A 161 9.31 -127.90 37.14
CA ARG A 161 9.10 -127.79 35.70
C ARG A 161 8.18 -126.62 35.33
N GLU A 162 7.06 -126.47 36.04
CA GLU A 162 6.13 -125.35 35.86
C GLU A 162 6.84 -124.01 36.12
N LYS A 163 7.62 -123.89 37.21
CA LYS A 163 8.39 -122.68 37.53
C LYS A 163 9.48 -122.41 36.50
N THR A 164 10.15 -123.43 35.94
CA THR A 164 11.08 -123.20 34.82
C THR A 164 10.36 -122.70 33.57
N ALA A 165 9.18 -123.23 33.24
CA ALA A 165 8.37 -122.71 32.13
C ALA A 165 7.82 -121.30 32.40
N GLU A 166 7.44 -120.98 33.65
CA GLU A 166 7.08 -119.61 34.08
C GLU A 166 8.26 -118.64 33.94
N VAL A 167 9.49 -119.11 34.17
CA VAL A 167 10.74 -118.33 34.04
C VAL A 167 11.16 -118.18 32.58
N GLU A 168 11.01 -119.21 31.74
CA GLU A 168 11.29 -119.11 30.29
C GLU A 168 10.28 -118.20 29.59
N THR A 169 8.98 -118.31 29.91
CA THR A 169 7.95 -117.40 29.41
C THR A 169 8.04 -115.98 30.00
N LEU A 170 8.74 -115.79 31.11
CA LEU A 170 9.16 -114.47 31.59
C LEU A 170 10.39 -113.95 30.83
N LYS A 171 11.42 -114.77 30.63
CA LYS A 171 12.64 -114.40 29.88
C LYS A 171 12.31 -113.98 28.45
N THR A 172 11.46 -114.73 27.73
CA THR A 172 11.03 -114.32 26.39
C THR A 172 10.31 -112.98 26.41
N LYS A 173 9.39 -112.75 27.36
CA LYS A 173 8.69 -111.47 27.53
C LYS A 173 9.61 -110.32 27.91
N VAL A 174 10.65 -110.55 28.70
CA VAL A 174 11.70 -109.54 28.98
C VAL A 174 12.44 -109.23 27.68
N THR A 175 12.91 -110.23 26.93
CA THR A 175 13.63 -109.99 25.66
C THR A 175 12.78 -109.42 24.53
N THR A 176 11.44 -109.51 24.59
CA THR A 176 10.56 -108.75 23.68
C THR A 176 10.41 -107.32 24.17
N LEU A 177 10.13 -107.10 25.46
CA LEU A 177 10.02 -105.74 26.02
C LEU A 177 11.31 -104.93 25.90
N GLU A 178 12.49 -105.57 25.99
CA GLU A 178 13.79 -104.94 25.72
C GLU A 178 13.92 -104.50 24.25
N LYS A 179 13.45 -105.31 23.29
CA LYS A 179 13.44 -104.95 21.86
C LYS A 179 12.42 -103.86 21.57
N ASP A 180 11.22 -103.97 22.12
CA ASP A 180 10.16 -102.97 21.99
C ASP A 180 10.60 -101.62 22.58
N LEU A 181 11.36 -101.64 23.69
CA LEU A 181 11.96 -100.46 24.31
C LEU A 181 13.09 -99.87 23.45
N VAL A 182 13.95 -100.68 22.83
CA VAL A 182 14.95 -100.20 21.86
C VAL A 182 14.27 -99.57 20.64
N ILE A 183 13.24 -100.21 20.07
CA ILE A 183 12.48 -99.67 18.94
C ILE A 183 11.74 -98.37 19.33
N ALA A 184 11.23 -98.28 20.57
CA ALA A 184 10.65 -97.05 21.11
C ALA A 184 11.72 -95.94 21.31
N GLN A 185 12.93 -96.30 21.72
CA GLN A 185 14.05 -95.35 21.84
C GLN A 185 14.51 -94.87 20.46
N GLU A 186 14.73 -95.76 19.50
CA GLU A 186 15.11 -95.44 18.12
C GLU A 186 14.06 -94.53 17.47
N SER A 187 12.77 -94.90 17.52
CA SER A 187 11.69 -94.06 16.99
C SER A 187 11.54 -92.72 17.74
N SER A 188 11.80 -92.67 19.05
CA SER A 188 11.84 -91.39 19.78
C SER A 188 13.03 -90.50 19.36
N SER A 189 14.20 -91.09 19.09
CA SER A 189 15.37 -90.36 18.62
C SER A 189 15.19 -89.83 17.20
N GLY A 190 14.60 -90.63 16.30
CA GLY A 190 14.18 -90.18 14.98
C GLY A 190 13.09 -89.10 15.04
N LEU A 191 12.17 -89.14 16.01
CA LEU A 191 11.20 -88.06 16.23
C LEU A 191 11.90 -86.77 16.69
N VAL A 192 12.86 -86.86 17.61
CA VAL A 192 13.67 -85.71 18.07
C VAL A 192 14.49 -85.12 16.93
N GLU A 193 15.15 -85.93 16.11
CA GLU A 193 15.95 -85.46 14.97
C GLU A 193 15.06 -84.79 13.90
N ASN A 194 13.87 -85.34 13.63
CA ASN A 194 12.88 -84.70 12.75
C ASN A 194 12.32 -83.40 13.36
N LEU A 195 12.14 -83.31 14.67
CA LEU A 195 11.74 -82.06 15.35
C LEU A 195 12.86 -81.01 15.36
N GLU A 196 14.13 -81.41 15.53
CA GLU A 196 15.27 -80.50 15.36
C GLU A 196 15.37 -79.99 13.92
N LYS A 197 15.19 -80.87 12.93
CA LYS A 197 15.18 -80.49 11.52
C LYS A 197 14.03 -79.53 11.20
N ALA A 198 12.81 -79.86 11.61
CA ALA A 198 11.64 -79.00 11.42
C ALA A 198 11.76 -77.66 12.16
N THR A 199 12.42 -77.60 13.33
CA THR A 199 12.67 -76.34 14.04
C THR A 199 13.80 -75.50 13.43
N ARG A 200 14.81 -76.13 12.81
CA ARG A 200 15.81 -75.44 11.96
C ARG A 200 15.15 -74.86 10.71
N GLU A 201 14.39 -75.66 9.96
CA GLU A 201 13.65 -75.22 8.77
C GLU A 201 12.61 -74.12 9.11
N LEU A 202 11.94 -74.22 10.27
CA LEU A 202 11.04 -73.17 10.78
C LEU A 202 11.78 -71.88 11.20
N LYS A 203 13.06 -71.96 11.60
CA LYS A 203 13.89 -70.79 11.90
C LYS A 203 14.40 -70.14 10.62
N GLU A 204 14.93 -70.93 9.69
CA GLU A 204 15.41 -70.48 8.38
C GLU A 204 14.28 -69.84 7.56
N SER A 205 13.08 -70.42 7.54
CA SER A 205 11.91 -69.82 6.88
C SER A 205 11.42 -68.53 7.56
N LYS A 206 11.57 -68.37 8.88
CA LYS A 206 11.30 -67.10 9.59
C LYS A 206 12.37 -66.04 9.28
N GLU A 207 13.64 -66.43 9.21
CA GLU A 207 14.74 -65.53 8.83
C GLU A 207 14.60 -65.09 7.37
N ALA A 208 14.27 -66.00 6.45
CA ALA A 208 13.93 -65.67 5.07
C ALA A 208 12.70 -64.75 4.97
N ALA A 209 11.65 -65.00 5.76
CA ALA A 209 10.44 -64.17 5.81
C ALA A 209 10.69 -62.77 6.39
N THR A 210 11.65 -62.60 7.31
CA THR A 210 12.06 -61.27 7.80
C THR A 210 12.89 -60.55 6.74
N THR A 211 13.91 -61.17 6.15
CA THR A 211 14.69 -60.53 5.07
C THR A 211 13.85 -60.17 3.85
N GLY A 212 12.85 -61.00 3.49
CA GLY A 212 11.90 -60.68 2.41
C GLY A 212 10.96 -59.53 2.77
N ARG A 213 10.64 -59.33 4.06
CA ARG A 213 9.86 -58.19 4.56
C ARG A 213 10.68 -56.89 4.50
N ASP A 214 11.95 -56.96 4.89
CA ASP A 214 12.88 -55.82 4.84
C ASP A 214 13.14 -55.39 3.39
N GLN A 215 13.35 -56.36 2.48
CA GLN A 215 13.45 -56.10 1.04
C GLN A 215 12.17 -55.47 0.47
N LEU A 216 10.98 -55.96 0.86
CA LEU A 216 9.70 -55.34 0.48
C LEU A 216 9.54 -53.91 1.01
N GLU A 217 10.05 -53.61 2.21
CA GLU A 217 10.02 -52.25 2.75
C GLU A 217 11.04 -51.33 2.05
N GLN A 218 12.21 -51.84 1.68
CA GLN A 218 13.20 -51.11 0.88
C GLN A 218 12.69 -50.83 -0.54
N ILE A 219 12.05 -51.81 -1.19
CA ILE A 219 11.41 -51.65 -2.51
C ILE A 219 10.27 -50.61 -2.44
N LYS A 220 9.48 -50.59 -1.36
CA LYS A 220 8.45 -49.55 -1.16
C LYS A 220 9.07 -48.16 -1.06
N LYS A 221 10.09 -47.97 -0.20
CA LYS A 221 10.80 -46.68 -0.06
C LYS A 221 11.41 -46.22 -1.39
N GLN A 222 12.01 -47.12 -2.17
CA GLN A 222 12.50 -46.81 -3.52
C GLN A 222 11.38 -46.48 -4.51
N THR A 223 10.22 -47.15 -4.41
CA THR A 223 9.05 -46.86 -5.27
C THR A 223 8.43 -45.51 -4.94
N GLU A 224 8.35 -45.15 -3.65
CA GLU A 224 7.93 -43.84 -3.16
C GLU A 224 8.92 -42.74 -3.60
N GLU A 225 10.22 -42.98 -3.45
CA GLU A 225 11.26 -42.06 -3.94
C GLU A 225 11.15 -41.84 -5.45
N ILE A 226 11.04 -42.91 -6.25
CA ILE A 226 10.81 -42.85 -7.71
C ILE A 226 9.51 -42.10 -8.05
N ALA A 227 8.44 -42.24 -7.26
CA ALA A 227 7.21 -41.49 -7.45
C ALA A 227 7.44 -39.98 -7.22
N THR A 228 8.10 -39.57 -6.13
CA THR A 228 8.40 -38.14 -5.91
C THR A 228 9.39 -37.58 -6.94
N LEU A 229 10.31 -38.40 -7.46
CA LEU A 229 11.23 -38.00 -8.52
C LEU A 229 10.52 -37.83 -9.86
N LYS A 230 9.52 -38.68 -10.18
CA LYS A 230 8.64 -38.49 -11.33
C LYS A 230 7.77 -37.24 -11.21
N GLU A 231 7.18 -36.97 -10.05
CA GLU A 231 6.40 -35.76 -9.80
C GLU A 231 7.27 -34.49 -9.93
N LYS A 232 8.51 -34.52 -9.42
CA LYS A 232 9.51 -33.45 -9.61
C LYS A 232 9.89 -33.30 -11.09
N LEU A 233 10.13 -34.39 -11.81
CA LEU A 233 10.42 -34.36 -13.24
C LEU A 233 9.26 -33.73 -14.02
N GLU A 234 8.03 -34.21 -13.82
CA GLU A 234 6.83 -33.64 -14.43
C GLU A 234 6.62 -32.15 -14.10
N SER A 235 6.88 -31.73 -12.86
CA SER A 235 6.77 -30.30 -12.50
C SER A 235 7.86 -29.46 -13.17
N SER A 236 9.08 -29.98 -13.30
CA SER A 236 10.15 -29.32 -14.06
C SER A 236 9.88 -29.28 -15.57
N GLU A 237 9.28 -30.32 -16.15
CA GLU A 237 8.84 -30.32 -17.55
C GLU A 237 7.72 -29.32 -17.83
N LYS A 238 6.76 -29.19 -16.89
CA LYS A 238 5.69 -28.18 -16.98
C LYS A 238 6.29 -26.78 -16.91
N GLN A 239 7.18 -26.52 -15.94
CA GLN A 239 7.91 -25.25 -15.83
C GLN A 239 8.76 -24.95 -17.07
N LEU A 240 9.43 -25.93 -17.68
CA LEU A 240 10.17 -25.74 -18.92
C LEU A 240 9.25 -25.38 -20.09
N LYS A 241 8.10 -26.06 -20.25
CA LYS A 241 7.11 -25.74 -21.30
C LYS A 241 6.47 -24.36 -21.10
N ASP A 242 6.23 -23.94 -19.86
CA ASP A 242 5.73 -22.59 -19.52
C ASP A 242 6.81 -21.51 -19.76
N LEU A 243 8.08 -21.81 -19.48
CA LEU A 243 9.22 -20.93 -19.79
C LEU A 243 9.45 -20.83 -21.31
N GLU A 244 9.33 -21.93 -22.06
CA GLU A 244 9.38 -21.92 -23.53
C GLU A 244 8.23 -21.10 -24.11
N ALA A 245 7.00 -21.28 -23.62
CA ALA A 245 5.83 -20.53 -24.07
C ALA A 245 5.91 -19.02 -23.77
N THR A 246 6.44 -18.64 -22.61
CA THR A 246 6.65 -17.21 -22.26
C THR A 246 7.83 -16.60 -23.03
N LEU A 247 8.88 -17.37 -23.31
CA LEU A 247 10.00 -16.95 -24.19
C LEU A 247 9.52 -16.80 -25.65
N GLU A 248 8.61 -17.66 -26.11
CA GLU A 248 7.94 -17.59 -27.41
C GLU A 248 6.98 -16.39 -27.51
N SER A 249 6.24 -16.05 -26.44
CA SER A 249 5.40 -14.83 -26.37
C SER A 249 6.24 -13.56 -26.38
N THR A 250 7.21 -13.45 -25.47
CA THR A 250 8.07 -12.26 -25.37
C THR A 250 8.89 -12.03 -26.63
N LYS A 251 9.29 -13.08 -27.36
CA LYS A 251 9.81 -12.97 -28.73
C LYS A 251 8.80 -12.29 -29.67
N LYS A 252 7.56 -12.79 -29.76
CA LYS A 252 6.51 -12.23 -30.64
C LYS A 252 6.14 -10.80 -30.27
N GLU A 253 6.08 -10.48 -28.99
CA GLU A 253 5.90 -9.11 -28.52
C GLU A 253 7.09 -8.23 -28.88
N SER A 254 8.32 -8.72 -28.75
CA SER A 254 9.52 -7.95 -29.12
C SER A 254 9.58 -7.66 -30.62
N THR A 255 9.20 -8.61 -31.48
CA THR A 255 9.15 -8.38 -32.94
C THR A 255 7.98 -7.47 -33.35
N ALA A 256 6.84 -7.54 -32.64
CA ALA A 256 5.75 -6.57 -32.80
C ALA A 256 6.15 -5.15 -32.35
N ARG A 257 6.90 -5.03 -31.25
CA ARG A 257 7.45 -3.74 -30.78
C ARG A 257 8.52 -3.20 -31.73
N ILE A 258 9.38 -4.05 -32.29
CA ILE A 258 10.38 -3.66 -33.31
C ILE A 258 9.68 -3.15 -34.57
N THR A 259 8.76 -3.92 -35.17
CA THR A 259 8.07 -3.52 -36.41
C THR A 259 7.19 -2.27 -36.25
N THR A 260 6.59 -2.05 -35.07
CA THR A 260 5.86 -0.80 -34.77
C THR A 260 6.80 0.39 -34.56
N LEU A 261 7.97 0.20 -33.93
CA LEU A 261 9.01 1.24 -33.84
C LEU A 261 9.59 1.59 -35.21
N GLU A 262 9.91 0.60 -36.05
CA GLU A 262 10.35 0.81 -37.44
C GLU A 262 9.30 1.58 -38.25
N GLY A 263 8.02 1.20 -38.12
CA GLY A 263 6.90 1.89 -38.74
C GLY A 263 6.71 3.33 -38.24
N ASN A 264 7.05 3.62 -36.99
CA ASN A 264 7.02 4.99 -36.46
C ASN A 264 8.24 5.81 -36.90
N ILE A 265 9.44 5.23 -36.89
CA ILE A 265 10.67 5.85 -37.44
C ILE A 265 10.48 6.18 -38.94
N ALA A 266 9.78 5.33 -39.70
CA ALA A 266 9.43 5.61 -41.09
C ALA A 266 8.48 6.82 -41.24
N LYS A 267 7.44 6.92 -40.39
CA LYS A 267 6.53 8.07 -40.36
C LYS A 267 7.27 9.36 -39.96
N GLU A 268 8.12 9.31 -38.94
CA GLU A 268 8.91 10.45 -38.49
C GLU A 268 9.90 10.93 -39.57
N LYS A 269 10.56 10.01 -40.28
CA LYS A 269 11.40 10.36 -41.44
C LYS A 269 10.60 11.04 -42.56
N GLU A 270 9.39 10.58 -42.86
CA GLU A 270 8.51 11.22 -43.84
C GLU A 270 7.97 12.59 -43.38
N ILE A 271 7.63 12.74 -42.09
CA ILE A 271 7.24 14.03 -41.50
C ILE A 271 8.42 15.01 -41.55
N PHE A 272 9.60 14.60 -41.09
CA PHE A 272 10.82 15.40 -41.12
C PHE A 272 11.20 15.83 -42.54
N LYS A 273 11.08 14.92 -43.52
CA LYS A 273 11.30 15.22 -44.94
C LYS A 273 10.32 16.27 -45.47
N ARG A 274 9.03 16.20 -45.10
CA ARG A 274 8.02 17.21 -45.49
C ARG A 274 8.26 18.56 -44.83
N VAL A 275 8.64 18.58 -43.55
CA VAL A 275 9.05 19.81 -42.84
C VAL A 275 10.29 20.43 -43.49
N LEU A 276 11.28 19.60 -43.85
CA LEU A 276 12.48 20.06 -44.55
C LEU A 276 12.15 20.61 -45.95
N GLU A 277 11.15 20.05 -46.65
CA GLU A 277 10.67 20.58 -47.93
C GLU A 277 9.95 21.94 -47.76
N SER A 278 9.14 22.11 -46.70
CA SER A 278 8.46 23.39 -46.41
C SER A 278 9.41 24.47 -45.85
N GLU A 279 10.48 24.10 -45.14
CA GLU A 279 11.57 25.02 -44.81
C GLU A 279 12.34 25.45 -46.07
N LYS A 280 12.55 24.57 -47.06
CA LYS A 280 13.16 24.96 -48.34
C LYS A 280 12.27 25.89 -49.16
N SER A 281 10.95 25.69 -49.18
CA SER A 281 10.04 26.59 -49.92
C SER A 281 9.97 27.98 -49.25
N SER A 282 9.75 28.02 -47.94
CA SER A 282 9.73 29.29 -47.19
C SER A 282 11.09 30.02 -47.22
N ARG A 283 12.23 29.32 -47.18
CA ARG A 283 13.55 29.94 -47.43
C ARG A 283 13.65 30.57 -48.83
N LYS A 284 13.19 29.90 -49.89
CA LYS A 284 13.16 30.45 -51.25
C LYS A 284 12.25 31.67 -51.36
N GLU A 285 11.10 31.65 -50.69
CA GLU A 285 10.18 32.80 -50.62
C GLU A 285 10.82 33.98 -49.88
N HIS A 286 11.46 33.75 -48.73
CA HIS A 286 12.22 34.79 -48.02
C HIS A 286 13.43 35.31 -48.81
N GLU A 287 14.11 34.47 -49.58
CA GLU A 287 15.23 34.85 -50.45
C GLU A 287 14.74 35.70 -51.63
N ALA A 288 13.65 35.32 -52.29
CA ALA A 288 13.01 36.13 -53.32
C ALA A 288 12.46 37.45 -52.77
N SER A 289 11.94 37.46 -51.53
CA SER A 289 11.54 38.69 -50.83
C SER A 289 12.73 39.59 -50.50
N ARG A 290 13.88 39.04 -50.10
CA ARG A 290 15.12 39.81 -49.94
C ARG A 290 15.57 40.42 -51.26
N GLN A 291 15.63 39.64 -52.34
CA GLN A 291 16.02 40.15 -53.66
C GLN A 291 15.11 41.28 -54.16
N ARG A 292 13.80 41.23 -53.85
CA ARG A 292 12.85 42.32 -54.12
C ARG A 292 13.12 43.57 -53.26
N LEU A 293 13.41 43.40 -51.98
CA LEU A 293 13.78 44.51 -51.09
C LEU A 293 15.12 45.13 -51.49
N ASP A 294 16.12 44.33 -51.87
CA ASP A 294 17.41 44.81 -52.37
C ASP A 294 17.26 45.57 -53.70
N ALA A 295 16.32 45.17 -54.56
CA ALA A 295 15.97 45.91 -55.77
C ALA A 295 15.27 47.24 -55.45
N GLN A 296 14.30 47.25 -54.52
CA GLN A 296 13.62 48.47 -54.06
C GLN A 296 14.57 49.44 -53.35
N ILE A 297 15.53 48.94 -52.57
CA ILE A 297 16.58 49.76 -51.94
C ILE A 297 17.42 50.44 -53.01
N LYS A 298 17.87 49.70 -54.05
CA LYS A 298 18.62 50.30 -55.17
C LYS A 298 17.81 51.31 -55.97
N GLU A 299 16.51 51.05 -56.18
CA GLU A 299 15.60 51.99 -56.84
C GLU A 299 15.45 53.29 -56.02
N LEU A 300 15.32 53.19 -54.68
CA LEU A 300 15.27 54.32 -53.76
C LEU A 300 16.63 55.03 -53.60
N GLU A 301 17.75 54.32 -53.72
CA GLU A 301 19.09 54.92 -53.75
C GLU A 301 19.30 55.73 -55.04
N VAL A 302 18.84 55.22 -56.19
CA VAL A 302 18.85 55.93 -57.47
C VAL A 302 17.90 57.13 -57.44
N SER A 303 16.67 56.98 -56.92
CA SER A 303 15.72 58.10 -56.82
C SER A 303 16.27 59.18 -55.89
N ARG A 304 16.80 58.81 -54.72
CA ARG A 304 17.45 59.73 -53.79
C ARG A 304 18.69 60.41 -54.41
N ALA A 305 19.43 59.73 -55.27
CA ALA A 305 20.55 60.34 -56.00
C ALA A 305 20.08 61.34 -57.06
N SER A 306 18.95 61.12 -57.74
CA SER A 306 18.33 62.15 -58.60
C SER A 306 17.72 63.30 -57.79
N ASP A 307 17.09 63.02 -56.64
CA ASP A 307 16.51 64.04 -55.77
C ASP A 307 17.60 64.93 -55.18
N LEU A 308 18.75 64.36 -54.76
CA LEU A 308 19.92 65.11 -54.30
C LEU A 308 20.47 66.03 -55.40
N LYS A 309 20.64 65.52 -56.63
CA LYS A 309 21.04 66.36 -57.77
C LYS A 309 20.02 67.47 -58.04
N ARG A 310 18.72 67.17 -57.95
CA ARG A 310 17.67 68.16 -58.16
C ARG A 310 17.63 69.22 -57.05
N ILE A 311 17.93 68.85 -55.81
CA ILE A 311 18.13 69.77 -54.68
C ILE A 311 19.40 70.61 -54.90
N GLU A 312 20.46 70.04 -55.47
CA GLU A 312 21.71 70.75 -55.81
C GLU A 312 21.47 71.81 -56.90
N GLU A 313 20.82 71.43 -58.02
CA GLU A 313 20.33 72.35 -59.08
C GLU A 313 19.40 73.45 -58.53
N LEU A 314 18.49 73.09 -57.61
CA LEU A 314 17.61 74.05 -56.94
C LEU A 314 18.39 74.94 -55.96
N SER A 315 19.50 74.47 -55.37
CA SER A 315 20.37 75.28 -54.51
C SER A 315 21.22 76.27 -55.31
N GLU A 316 21.67 75.89 -56.51
CA GLU A 316 22.41 76.77 -57.42
C GLU A 316 21.51 77.85 -58.01
N SER A 317 20.29 77.50 -58.43
CA SER A 317 19.29 78.49 -58.86
C SER A 317 18.78 79.38 -57.72
N ASN A 318 18.68 78.89 -56.48
CA ASN A 318 18.44 79.76 -55.32
C ASN A 318 19.65 80.65 -54.99
N LYS A 319 20.89 80.21 -55.22
CA LYS A 319 22.08 81.08 -55.10
C LYS A 319 22.04 82.21 -56.13
N THR A 320 21.81 81.91 -57.41
CA THR A 320 21.74 82.98 -58.43
C THR A 320 20.58 83.95 -58.20
N LEU A 321 19.42 83.47 -57.70
CA LEU A 321 18.32 84.33 -57.27
C LEU A 321 18.65 85.17 -56.03
N THR A 322 19.36 84.63 -55.03
CA THR A 322 19.78 85.41 -53.84
C THR A 322 20.96 86.34 -54.10
N GLU A 323 21.72 86.11 -55.16
CA GLU A 323 22.74 87.03 -55.67
C GLU A 323 22.09 88.17 -56.48
N GLN A 324 21.06 87.88 -57.28
CA GLN A 324 20.20 88.88 -57.94
C GLN A 324 19.40 89.74 -56.94
N LEU A 325 18.91 89.16 -55.83
CA LEU A 325 18.28 89.91 -54.74
C LEU A 325 19.24 90.78 -53.92
N LYS A 326 20.56 90.74 -54.20
CA LYS A 326 21.58 91.40 -53.36
C LYS A 326 21.98 92.80 -53.83
N GLU A 327 21.56 93.21 -55.03
CA GLU A 327 21.80 94.57 -55.55
C GLU A 327 20.64 95.55 -55.26
N GLU A 328 19.43 95.08 -54.90
CA GLU A 328 18.29 95.95 -54.53
C GLU A 328 17.95 95.94 -53.02
N VAL A 329 18.52 96.93 -52.32
CA VAL A 329 17.95 97.65 -51.15
C VAL A 329 17.54 96.84 -49.90
N GLY A 330 18.49 96.68 -48.98
CA GLY A 330 18.52 97.38 -47.67
C GLY A 330 17.44 97.20 -46.57
N SER A 331 17.93 97.12 -45.32
CA SER A 331 17.32 97.57 -44.04
C SER A 331 16.64 96.55 -43.08
N HIS A 332 17.23 96.46 -41.88
CA HIS A 332 16.68 96.12 -40.54
C HIS A 332 16.55 94.66 -40.02
N ASN A 333 17.11 94.50 -38.81
CA ASN A 333 16.90 93.59 -37.66
C ASN A 333 15.41 93.19 -37.38
N ASP A 334 15.02 92.13 -36.64
CA ASP A 334 15.60 90.92 -35.98
C ASP A 334 14.39 90.01 -35.53
N GLU A 335 14.39 88.87 -34.79
CA GLU A 335 15.37 88.11 -33.98
C GLU A 335 14.95 86.60 -33.84
N THR A 336 15.84 85.73 -33.34
CA THR A 336 15.63 84.42 -32.65
C THR A 336 14.66 83.32 -33.17
N GLU A 337 15.28 82.31 -33.83
CA GLU A 337 15.28 80.85 -33.52
C GLU A 337 14.81 80.34 -32.11
N VAL A 338 14.48 79.04 -31.81
CA VAL A 338 14.52 77.72 -32.51
C VAL A 338 13.48 76.69 -31.92
N LYS A 339 13.30 75.53 -32.63
CA LYS A 339 13.21 74.11 -32.14
C LYS A 339 11.89 73.28 -32.19
N SER A 340 12.10 71.96 -32.30
CA SER A 340 11.20 70.80 -32.55
C SER A 340 11.63 69.61 -31.66
N PRO A 341 11.28 68.29 -31.82
CA PRO A 341 10.30 67.58 -32.70
C PRO A 341 9.42 66.48 -32.00
N ALA A 342 8.55 65.78 -32.75
CA ALA A 342 7.83 64.52 -32.40
C ALA A 342 7.38 63.80 -33.70
N ALA A 343 7.52 62.48 -33.96
CA ALA A 343 7.10 61.22 -33.29
C ALA A 343 5.71 60.68 -33.79
N SER A 344 5.52 59.35 -33.90
CA SER A 344 4.41 58.73 -34.66
C SER A 344 3.98 57.30 -34.24
N THR A 345 2.92 56.76 -34.89
CA THR A 345 2.37 55.37 -34.92
C THR A 345 1.17 55.00 -34.00
N LEU A 346 0.61 53.78 -34.21
CA LEU A 346 -0.83 53.41 -34.05
C LEU A 346 -1.04 52.06 -33.30
N ALA A 347 -2.27 51.51 -33.26
CA ALA A 347 -2.71 50.50 -32.26
C ALA A 347 -3.36 49.18 -32.76
N VAL A 348 -3.25 48.17 -31.89
CA VAL A 348 -4.13 47.00 -31.52
C VAL A 348 -5.38 46.71 -32.37
N PRO A 349 -5.47 45.50 -32.97
CA PRO A 349 -6.45 44.45 -32.54
C PRO A 349 -5.86 43.00 -32.70
N PRO A 350 -6.61 41.85 -32.61
CA PRO A 350 -8.00 41.59 -32.18
C PRO A 350 -8.25 40.42 -31.15
N ALA A 351 -9.34 40.58 -30.37
CA ALA A 351 -10.39 39.61 -29.92
C ALA A 351 -10.06 38.20 -29.32
N THR A 352 -10.82 37.61 -28.37
CA THR A 352 -12.23 37.77 -27.86
C THR A 352 -12.31 37.56 -26.31
N GLY A 353 -13.42 37.74 -25.56
CA GLY A 353 -14.70 38.40 -25.88
C GLY A 353 -16.03 37.91 -25.21
N ALA A 354 -16.08 37.31 -23.99
CA ALA A 354 -17.35 36.79 -23.40
C ALA A 354 -17.67 37.21 -21.94
N GLY A 355 -18.89 37.72 -21.64
CA GLY A 355 -19.43 37.81 -20.26
C GLY A 355 -20.43 38.93 -19.88
N LYS A 356 -21.75 38.62 -19.88
CA LYS A 356 -22.87 39.24 -19.10
C LYS A 356 -23.12 40.78 -19.04
N LYS A 357 -24.14 41.20 -19.83
CA LYS A 357 -25.38 41.96 -19.45
C LYS A 357 -25.34 43.27 -18.60
N LYS A 358 -25.59 44.38 -19.32
CA LYS A 358 -26.84 45.22 -19.29
C LYS A 358 -27.03 46.39 -18.27
N ASN A 359 -27.16 47.59 -18.86
CA ASN A 359 -28.12 48.71 -18.60
C ASN A 359 -27.81 49.89 -17.62
N ASN A 360 -27.99 51.11 -18.18
CA ASN A 360 -28.56 52.35 -17.56
C ASN A 360 -27.81 53.07 -16.40
N LYS A 361 -27.91 54.40 -16.20
CA LYS A 361 -28.28 55.53 -17.10
C LYS A 361 -27.86 56.89 -16.47
N LYS A 362 -27.53 57.87 -17.33
CA LYS A 362 -27.57 59.35 -17.14
C LYS A 362 -27.93 59.93 -15.75
N LYS A 363 -27.08 60.86 -15.24
CA LYS A 363 -27.36 62.26 -14.77
C LYS A 363 -26.25 62.73 -13.78
N LYS A 364 -25.89 64.01 -13.63
CA LYS A 364 -26.16 65.28 -14.38
C LYS A 364 -25.18 66.37 -13.88
N LYS A 365 -25.05 67.48 -14.64
CA LYS A 365 -24.49 68.82 -14.29
C LYS A 365 -24.51 69.18 -12.79
N GLY A 366 -23.61 70.00 -12.25
CA GLY A 366 -22.56 70.86 -12.88
C GLY A 366 -21.85 71.68 -11.77
N GLY A 367 -21.20 72.82 -12.02
CA GLY A 367 -20.89 73.51 -13.28
C GLY A 367 -20.59 75.00 -13.05
N ALA A 368 -19.68 75.57 -13.86
CA ALA A 368 -19.38 77.00 -14.05
C ALA A 368 -19.00 77.85 -12.81
N ALA A 369 -17.73 78.26 -12.77
CA ALA A 369 -17.29 79.42 -11.98
C ALA A 369 -17.35 80.69 -12.85
N ALA A 370 -17.85 81.80 -12.30
CA ALA A 370 -17.79 83.13 -12.90
C ALA A 370 -17.92 84.21 -11.81
N ALA A 371 -16.90 85.05 -11.65
CA ALA A 371 -16.95 86.31 -10.88
C ALA A 371 -15.75 87.18 -11.26
N VAL A 372 -15.99 88.46 -11.58
CA VAL A 372 -14.97 89.51 -11.79
C VAL A 372 -15.58 90.84 -11.34
N VAL A 373 -14.72 91.79 -10.93
CA VAL A 373 -15.01 93.23 -10.67
C VAL A 373 -15.82 93.57 -9.41
N LYS A 374 -15.16 94.19 -8.42
CA LYS A 374 -15.30 95.62 -8.01
C LYS A 374 -14.11 96.02 -7.09
N GLU A 375 -13.48 97.20 -7.17
CA GLU A 375 -13.97 98.61 -7.07
C GLU A 375 -14.49 98.97 -5.65
N VAL A 376 -14.18 100.11 -4.99
CA VAL A 376 -13.24 101.25 -5.17
C VAL A 376 -12.86 101.74 -3.74
N THR A 377 -11.72 102.41 -3.51
CA THR A 377 -11.58 103.70 -2.77
C THR A 377 -10.12 104.08 -2.48
N ALA A 378 -9.87 105.38 -2.29
CA ALA A 378 -8.62 105.99 -1.81
C ALA A 378 -8.96 107.30 -1.07
N GLU A 379 -8.10 107.81 -0.19
CA GLU A 379 -7.83 109.26 0.04
C GLU A 379 -6.88 109.55 1.24
N LYS A 380 -5.99 110.55 1.03
CA LYS A 380 -5.51 111.60 1.98
C LYS A 380 -4.58 111.30 3.19
N ALA A 381 -4.07 112.44 3.72
CA ALA A 381 -3.22 112.73 4.89
C ALA A 381 -1.69 112.48 4.72
N THR A 382 -0.78 113.46 4.58
CA THR A 382 -0.35 114.62 5.44
C THR A 382 0.49 114.21 6.67
N GLU A 383 1.62 114.83 7.05
CA GLU A 383 2.36 116.02 6.56
C GLU A 383 3.78 116.13 7.21
N GLN A 384 4.72 116.87 6.57
CA GLN A 384 5.82 117.72 7.15
C GLN A 384 6.82 117.15 8.22
N THR A 385 8.02 117.69 8.53
CA THR A 385 9.07 118.56 7.91
C THR A 385 10.41 118.28 8.66
N SER A 386 11.61 118.30 8.06
CA SER A 386 12.60 119.43 7.99
C SER A 386 13.97 118.82 7.57
N ALA A 387 14.81 119.35 6.66
CA ALA A 387 15.67 120.57 6.66
C ALA A 387 16.86 120.51 7.66
N PRO A 388 18.04 121.16 7.43
CA PRO A 388 18.38 122.20 6.42
C PRO A 388 19.79 122.10 5.72
N ALA A 389 20.13 123.16 4.94
CA ALA A 389 21.46 123.66 4.52
C ALA A 389 22.35 122.84 3.53
N SER A 390 23.05 123.37 2.50
CA SER A 390 23.61 124.71 2.16
C SER A 390 24.95 125.06 2.86
N PRO A 391 25.76 126.05 2.39
CA PRO A 391 25.70 126.89 1.17
C PRO A 391 26.75 126.39 0.12
N MET A 392 27.40 127.11 -0.83
CA MET A 392 27.59 128.52 -1.26
C MET A 392 27.68 128.55 -2.83
N ALA A 393 28.07 129.59 -3.60
CA ALA A 393 28.54 130.96 -3.35
C ALA A 393 28.22 131.92 -4.54
N THR A 394 27.88 133.18 -4.23
CA THR A 394 27.92 134.35 -5.15
C THR A 394 28.02 135.60 -4.27
N ASP A 395 28.88 136.57 -4.60
CA ASP A 395 29.03 137.82 -3.82
C ASP A 395 29.58 138.96 -4.70
N MET A 396 29.51 140.19 -4.18
CA MET A 396 29.98 141.47 -4.75
C MET A 396 29.22 142.04 -5.98
N GLN A 397 28.99 143.37 -6.10
CA GLN A 397 28.98 144.50 -5.14
C GLN A 397 28.23 145.64 -5.88
N ALA A 398 27.24 146.39 -5.37
CA ALA A 398 26.95 147.01 -4.07
C ALA A 398 27.68 148.35 -3.81
N GLU A 399 28.99 148.43 -3.99
CA GLU A 399 29.84 149.52 -3.47
C GLU A 399 29.57 150.88 -4.16
N ILE A 400 29.15 150.85 -5.43
CA ILE A 400 29.15 152.03 -6.32
C ILE A 400 28.00 153.01 -6.00
N SER A 401 27.00 152.61 -5.20
CA SER A 401 26.00 153.54 -4.65
C SER A 401 26.50 154.32 -3.43
N ARG A 402 27.65 153.95 -2.83
CA ARG A 402 28.25 154.63 -1.67
C ARG A 402 29.40 155.58 -2.04
N LEU A 403 29.95 155.47 -3.25
CA LEU A 403 31.01 156.33 -3.80
C LEU A 403 30.46 157.51 -4.65
N LYS A 404 29.31 158.07 -4.27
CA LYS A 404 28.67 159.20 -4.96
C LYS A 404 28.58 160.50 -4.16
N GLU A 405 29.06 160.51 -2.92
CA GLU A 405 28.91 161.65 -2.00
C GLU A 405 30.29 162.27 -1.66
N ASP A 406 31.27 161.45 -1.27
CA ASP A 406 32.62 161.90 -0.83
C ASP A 406 33.48 162.64 -1.89
N ILE A 407 33.06 162.70 -3.16
CA ILE A 407 33.78 163.42 -4.23
C ILE A 407 33.16 164.81 -4.50
N ALA A 408 31.92 165.07 -4.07
CA ALA A 408 31.27 166.38 -4.28
C ALA A 408 31.96 167.52 -3.50
N ASP A 409 32.53 167.22 -2.33
CA ASP A 409 32.95 168.21 -1.33
C ASP A 409 34.44 168.62 -1.43
N ARG A 410 35.17 168.13 -2.44
CA ARG A 410 36.61 168.41 -2.63
C ARG A 410 36.97 169.29 -3.82
N ASP A 411 36.12 169.41 -4.83
CA ASP A 411 36.41 170.19 -6.06
C ASP A 411 35.89 171.64 -6.02
N ALA A 412 35.01 172.01 -5.08
CA ALA A 412 34.29 173.30 -5.10
C ALA A 412 34.73 174.35 -4.05
N GLN A 413 35.74 174.08 -3.22
CA GLN A 413 36.39 175.11 -2.38
C GLN A 413 37.13 176.19 -3.21
N ILE A 414 37.18 176.01 -4.54
CA ILE A 414 37.62 177.00 -5.53
C ILE A 414 36.55 178.10 -5.75
N SER A 415 35.33 177.96 -5.20
CA SER A 415 34.28 178.98 -5.27
C SER A 415 34.37 180.02 -4.13
N LYS A 416 35.27 181.01 -4.33
CA LYS A 416 35.25 182.37 -3.73
C LYS A 416 35.70 182.53 -2.27
N LEU A 417 37.03 182.51 -2.06
CA LEU A 417 37.71 183.46 -1.16
C LEU A 417 38.27 184.67 -1.94
N GLN A 418 37.40 185.31 -2.72
CA GLN A 418 37.53 186.65 -3.32
C GLN A 418 36.10 187.21 -3.33
N ILE A 419 35.78 188.40 -2.80
CA ILE A 419 36.51 189.68 -2.81
C ILE A 419 36.51 190.35 -1.42
N GLN A 420 37.52 191.19 -1.12
CA GLN A 420 37.58 192.07 0.06
C GLN A 420 37.34 193.55 -0.27
N ARG A 421 36.54 194.25 0.56
CA ARG A 421 36.56 195.70 0.91
C ARG A 421 35.40 195.93 1.91
N LYS A 422 35.55 196.50 3.12
CA LYS A 422 36.26 197.69 3.67
C LYS A 422 35.64 199.05 3.30
N THR A 423 35.05 199.73 4.30
CA THR A 423 35.13 201.19 4.56
C THR A 423 34.62 201.55 5.98
N GLU A 424 35.53 201.82 6.92
CA GLU A 424 35.71 203.15 7.52
C GLU A 424 34.52 203.75 8.33
N ALA A 425 33.75 202.90 9.01
CA ALA A 425 33.16 203.27 10.31
C ALA A 425 34.19 203.04 11.47
N ASP A 426 35.19 202.21 11.16
CA ASP A 426 36.19 201.53 12.00
C ASP A 426 37.09 202.40 12.92
N LEU A 427 36.80 203.69 13.17
CA LEU A 427 37.67 204.61 13.94
C LEU A 427 36.92 205.54 14.92
N ARG A 428 35.66 205.26 15.23
CA ARG A 428 34.93 205.91 16.34
C ARG A 428 34.38 204.94 17.36
N GLU A 429 33.90 203.78 16.91
CA GLU A 429 33.44 202.71 17.81
C GLU A 429 34.60 202.10 18.61
N GLU A 430 35.83 202.11 18.08
CA GLU A 430 37.05 201.64 18.80
C GLU A 430 37.30 202.37 20.15
N LEU A 431 36.86 203.63 20.31
CA LEU A 431 37.06 204.37 21.57
C LEU A 431 36.02 204.09 22.65
N ASP A 432 34.84 203.58 22.28
CA ASP A 432 33.86 203.06 23.24
C ASP A 432 34.08 201.56 23.48
N HIS A 433 34.54 200.80 22.46
CA HIS A 433 34.88 199.38 22.60
C HIS A 433 35.97 199.13 23.66
N VAL A 434 37.04 199.94 23.69
CA VAL A 434 38.10 199.84 24.72
C VAL A 434 37.60 200.14 26.15
N ARG A 435 36.39 200.69 26.32
CA ARG A 435 35.73 200.79 27.63
C ARG A 435 34.89 199.56 27.96
N GLU A 436 34.24 198.95 26.98
CA GLU A 436 33.54 197.66 27.16
C GLU A 436 34.53 196.51 27.41
N GLU A 437 35.63 196.43 26.66
CA GLU A 437 36.71 195.44 26.85
C GLU A 437 37.24 195.40 28.30
N LEU A 438 37.33 196.55 28.98
CA LEU A 438 37.82 196.61 30.36
C LEU A 438 36.79 196.14 31.39
N THR A 439 35.49 196.26 31.10
CA THR A 439 34.43 195.61 31.89
C THR A 439 34.37 194.12 31.62
N ASP A 440 34.50 193.70 30.35
CA ASP A 440 34.44 192.30 29.96
C ASP A 440 35.63 191.51 30.53
N TYR A 441 36.85 192.05 30.49
CA TYR A 441 38.02 191.45 31.17
C TYR A 441 37.81 191.26 32.69
N GLY A 442 37.00 192.13 33.33
CA GLY A 442 36.62 191.99 34.73
C GLY A 442 35.63 190.85 34.96
N GLN A 443 34.74 190.60 34.00
CA GLN A 443 33.67 189.61 34.09
C GLN A 443 34.13 188.21 33.65
N GLU A 444 34.92 188.11 32.57
CA GLU A 444 35.56 186.87 32.11
C GLU A 444 36.44 186.25 33.19
N HIS A 445 37.18 187.06 33.97
CA HIS A 445 38.03 186.54 35.04
C HIS A 445 37.25 185.89 36.19
N VAL A 446 36.00 186.29 36.43
CA VAL A 446 35.11 185.62 37.39
C VAL A 446 34.60 184.30 36.81
N GLU A 447 34.10 184.32 35.57
CA GLU A 447 33.62 183.11 34.89
C GLU A 447 34.71 182.04 34.74
N ALA A 448 35.93 182.44 34.43
CA ALA A 448 37.08 181.52 34.35
C ALA A 448 37.34 180.83 35.69
N MET A 449 37.20 181.55 36.82
CA MET A 449 37.42 180.97 38.15
C MET A 449 36.27 180.05 38.60
N GLU A 450 35.04 180.28 38.13
CA GLU A 450 33.92 179.33 38.31
C GLU A 450 34.09 178.08 37.45
N LYS A 451 34.46 178.23 36.17
CA LYS A 451 34.75 177.11 35.25
C LYS A 451 35.87 176.21 35.80
N ILE A 452 36.93 176.77 36.39
CA ILE A 452 38.00 175.98 37.06
C ILE A 452 37.43 175.16 38.24
N LYS A 453 36.62 175.76 39.11
CA LYS A 453 35.96 175.03 40.23
C LYS A 453 34.98 173.96 39.74
N GLN A 454 34.42 174.10 38.55
CA GLN A 454 33.53 173.10 37.96
C GLN A 454 34.33 171.88 37.47
N LEU A 455 35.40 172.13 36.71
CA LEU A 455 36.35 171.08 36.28
C LEU A 455 37.01 170.34 37.46
N GLU A 456 37.29 171.01 38.58
CA GLU A 456 37.79 170.34 39.80
C GLU A 456 36.79 169.41 40.51
N ARG A 457 35.47 169.62 40.30
CA ARG A 457 34.43 168.68 40.78
C ARG A 457 34.32 167.50 39.82
N GLU A 458 34.21 167.77 38.52
CA GLU A 458 34.11 166.74 37.47
C GLU A 458 35.32 165.79 37.51
N LYS A 459 36.52 166.31 37.77
CA LYS A 459 37.73 165.51 37.96
C LYS A 459 37.64 164.56 39.17
N ARG A 460 37.06 165.00 40.30
CA ARG A 460 36.81 164.11 41.45
C ARG A 460 35.80 163.02 41.11
N GLU A 461 34.67 163.40 40.51
CA GLU A 461 33.64 162.43 40.14
C GLU A 461 34.14 161.35 39.16
N LEU A 462 34.96 161.73 38.18
CA LEU A 462 35.59 160.78 37.26
C LEU A 462 36.59 159.87 37.98
N GLN A 463 37.34 160.39 38.96
CA GLN A 463 38.29 159.62 39.75
C GLN A 463 37.58 158.61 40.68
N ASP A 464 36.45 158.98 41.28
CA ASP A 464 35.60 158.07 42.04
C ASP A 464 34.98 156.98 41.14
N LYS A 465 34.47 157.36 39.95
CA LYS A 465 33.90 156.43 38.95
C LYS A 465 34.92 155.38 38.46
N ILE A 466 36.19 155.77 38.30
CA ILE A 466 37.28 154.81 38.00
C ILE A 466 37.45 153.83 39.17
N SER A 467 37.50 154.30 40.42
CA SER A 467 37.66 153.44 41.60
C SER A 467 36.52 152.42 41.81
N THR A 468 35.31 152.73 41.33
CA THR A 468 34.18 151.77 41.30
C THR A 468 34.33 150.74 40.19
N LEU A 469 34.73 151.15 38.98
CA LEU A 469 34.92 150.22 37.86
C LEU A 469 36.09 149.25 38.10
N GLU A 470 37.17 149.69 38.75
CA GLU A 470 38.28 148.81 39.15
C GLU A 470 37.82 147.72 40.14
N LYS A 471 36.97 148.06 41.10
CA LYS A 471 36.35 147.09 42.03
C LYS A 471 35.40 146.12 41.33
N GLU A 472 34.65 146.58 40.32
CA GLU A 472 33.79 145.71 39.52
C GLU A 472 34.60 144.74 38.64
N ILE A 473 35.75 145.18 38.10
CA ILE A 473 36.67 144.34 37.32
C ILE A 473 37.30 143.22 38.16
N ASP A 474 37.79 143.52 39.37
CA ASP A 474 38.27 142.47 40.28
C ASP A 474 37.12 141.55 40.76
N GLY A 475 35.92 142.11 40.96
CA GLY A 475 34.70 141.33 41.20
C GLY A 475 34.29 140.41 40.03
N HIS A 476 34.67 140.75 38.79
CA HIS A 476 34.45 139.89 37.62
C HIS A 476 35.53 138.84 37.43
N LYS A 477 36.79 139.11 37.81
CA LYS A 477 37.85 138.07 37.89
C LYS A 477 37.46 136.90 38.79
N SER A 478 36.74 137.14 39.89
CA SER A 478 36.34 136.07 40.81
C SER A 478 35.31 135.09 40.21
N LYS A 479 34.65 135.43 39.10
CA LYS A 479 33.65 134.58 38.43
C LYS A 479 34.25 133.56 37.44
N SER A 480 35.58 133.56 37.24
CA SER A 480 36.28 132.62 36.35
C SER A 480 36.18 131.13 36.74
N LYS A 481 35.60 130.81 37.92
CA LYS A 481 35.47 129.44 38.46
C LYS A 481 34.19 128.71 38.08
N ASP A 482 33.25 129.38 37.41
CA ASP A 482 32.00 128.74 36.97
C ASP A 482 32.06 128.26 35.51
N THR A 483 32.93 128.84 34.69
CA THR A 483 33.26 128.32 33.34
C THR A 483 33.92 126.95 33.38
N GLU A 484 34.82 126.69 34.33
CA GLU A 484 35.48 125.38 34.47
C GLU A 484 34.48 124.27 34.83
N LYS A 485 33.44 124.58 35.63
CA LYS A 485 32.39 123.61 35.99
C LYS A 485 31.55 123.24 34.78
N ILE A 486 31.09 124.23 34.01
CA ILE A 486 30.30 124.01 32.80
C ILE A 486 31.09 123.16 31.79
N GLU A 487 32.41 123.35 31.68
CA GLU A 487 33.25 122.54 30.80
C GLU A 487 33.45 121.09 31.31
N VAL A 488 33.43 120.87 32.63
CA VAL A 488 33.42 119.52 33.24
C VAL A 488 32.05 118.85 33.03
N ASP A 489 30.96 119.54 33.31
CA ASP A 489 29.59 119.02 33.17
C ASP A 489 29.25 118.70 31.70
N PHE A 490 29.74 119.50 30.75
CA PHE A 490 29.59 119.19 29.32
C PHE A 490 30.41 117.96 28.91
N LYS A 491 31.59 117.76 29.48
CA LYS A 491 32.42 116.56 29.26
C LYS A 491 31.80 115.32 29.89
N SER A 492 31.23 115.40 31.10
CA SER A 492 30.52 114.27 31.71
C SER A 492 29.24 113.93 30.94
N LEU A 493 28.44 114.92 30.53
CA LEU A 493 27.24 114.69 29.73
C LEU A 493 27.56 114.12 28.33
N THR A 494 28.66 114.54 27.71
CA THR A 494 29.15 113.96 26.44
C THR A 494 29.64 112.52 26.63
N ALA A 495 30.36 112.25 27.72
CA ALA A 495 30.78 110.90 28.07
C ALA A 495 29.57 110.00 28.34
N GLU A 496 28.61 110.44 29.15
CA GLU A 496 27.34 109.75 29.41
C GLU A 496 26.54 109.49 28.14
N TYR A 497 26.52 110.42 27.18
CA TYR A 497 25.87 110.22 25.89
C TYR A 497 26.52 109.09 25.07
N GLU A 498 27.85 109.07 24.95
CA GLU A 498 28.57 107.98 24.27
C GLU A 498 28.48 106.65 25.05
N ASP A 499 28.43 106.69 26.38
CA ASP A 499 28.19 105.53 27.24
C ASP A 499 26.75 104.98 27.06
N LEU A 500 25.76 105.86 26.89
CA LEU A 500 24.36 105.48 26.65
C LEU A 500 24.15 104.98 25.21
N LYS A 501 24.91 105.52 24.24
CA LYS A 501 24.94 105.13 22.83
C LYS A 501 25.66 103.79 22.60
N THR A 502 26.72 103.51 23.35
CA THR A 502 27.35 102.17 23.36
C THR A 502 26.46 101.15 24.07
N LYS A 503 25.79 101.51 25.18
CA LYS A 503 24.78 100.66 25.83
C LYS A 503 23.57 100.39 24.94
N SER A 504 23.07 101.36 24.19
CA SER A 504 21.95 101.15 23.27
C SER A 504 22.35 100.31 22.05
N ALA A 505 23.56 100.48 21.51
CA ALA A 505 24.12 99.60 20.50
C ALA A 505 24.28 98.15 21.02
N ALA A 506 24.78 97.96 22.25
CA ALA A 506 24.89 96.65 22.89
C ALA A 506 23.52 95.99 23.09
N LEU A 507 22.53 96.74 23.60
CA LEU A 507 21.15 96.25 23.72
C LEU A 507 20.52 95.92 22.36
N GLN A 508 20.88 96.65 21.29
CA GLN A 508 20.43 96.35 19.92
C GLN A 508 21.09 95.06 19.38
N THR A 509 22.37 94.80 19.68
CA THR A 509 23.02 93.52 19.34
C THR A 509 22.46 92.36 20.15
N ASP A 510 22.20 92.55 21.44
CA ASP A 510 21.63 91.53 22.33
C ASP A 510 20.19 91.19 21.94
N LEU A 511 19.38 92.20 21.59
CA LEU A 511 18.04 92.01 21.04
C LEU A 511 18.09 91.28 19.68
N GLY A 512 19.08 91.59 18.84
CA GLY A 512 19.35 90.84 17.61
C GLY A 512 19.69 89.37 17.87
N ALA A 513 20.58 89.10 18.82
CA ALA A 513 20.96 87.75 19.24
C ALA A 513 19.78 86.98 19.88
N ALA A 514 18.98 87.65 20.71
CA ALA A 514 17.77 87.09 21.30
C ALA A 514 16.71 86.74 20.24
N HIS A 515 16.53 87.58 19.21
CA HIS A 515 15.65 87.25 18.08
C HIS A 515 16.19 86.08 17.24
N GLN A 516 17.51 85.99 17.01
CA GLN A 516 18.10 84.84 16.32
C GLN A 516 17.95 83.54 17.13
N LEU A 517 18.18 83.58 18.44
CA LEU A 517 17.98 82.45 19.34
C LEU A 517 16.50 82.05 19.42
N ALA A 518 15.58 83.00 19.51
CA ALA A 518 14.15 82.73 19.45
C ALA A 518 13.77 82.07 18.12
N ALA A 519 14.27 82.58 16.98
CA ALA A 519 14.03 82.00 15.67
C ALA A 519 14.62 80.59 15.52
N SER A 520 15.79 80.30 16.11
CA SER A 520 16.33 78.93 16.14
C SER A 520 15.48 78.02 17.01
N ARG A 521 15.09 78.45 18.22
CA ARG A 521 14.18 77.68 19.10
C ARG A 521 12.81 77.43 18.48
N TYR A 522 12.26 78.36 17.70
CA TYR A 522 11.03 78.13 16.94
C TYR A 522 11.22 77.12 15.79
N ARG A 523 12.38 77.06 15.15
CA ARG A 523 12.72 75.98 14.21
C ARG A 523 12.87 74.64 14.93
N ASP A 524 13.70 74.56 15.98
CA ASP A 524 13.88 73.37 16.82
C ASP A 524 12.51 72.79 17.25
N LEU A 525 11.60 73.63 17.75
CA LEU A 525 10.26 73.25 18.19
C LEU A 525 9.30 72.88 17.05
N THR A 526 9.56 73.34 15.83
CA THR A 526 8.79 72.95 14.64
C THR A 526 9.29 71.60 14.12
N ASP A 527 10.61 71.42 14.00
CA ASP A 527 11.24 70.17 13.59
C ASP A 527 10.92 69.03 14.58
N LEU A 528 10.92 69.31 15.89
CA LEU A 528 10.47 68.36 16.92
C LEU A 528 8.99 67.99 16.79
N LYS A 529 8.11 68.94 16.43
CA LYS A 529 6.69 68.65 16.16
C LYS A 529 6.54 67.80 14.91
N ASP A 530 7.29 68.10 13.85
CA ASP A 530 7.29 67.37 12.59
C ASP A 530 7.78 65.93 12.77
N VAL A 531 8.85 65.71 13.53
CA VAL A 531 9.35 64.38 13.91
C VAL A 531 8.31 63.63 14.74
N LEU A 532 7.70 64.28 15.74
CA LEU A 532 6.66 63.67 16.56
C LEU A 532 5.38 63.33 15.75
N GLN A 533 5.02 64.17 14.79
CA GLN A 533 3.90 63.94 13.88
C GLN A 533 4.17 62.81 12.88
N LYS A 534 5.44 62.58 12.49
CA LYS A 534 5.88 61.44 11.66
C LYS A 534 5.98 60.13 12.46
N ALA A 535 6.46 60.19 13.71
CA ALA A 535 6.55 59.01 14.59
C ALA A 535 5.19 58.53 15.12
N GLN A 536 4.17 59.41 15.23
CA GLN A 536 2.82 59.01 15.67
C GLN A 536 2.12 57.95 14.80
N PRO A 537 2.08 58.04 13.45
CA PRO A 537 1.52 56.98 12.61
C PRO A 537 2.34 55.70 12.64
N GLU A 538 3.68 55.76 12.70
CA GLU A 538 4.54 54.57 12.85
C GLU A 538 4.24 53.83 14.16
N LEU A 539 4.08 54.58 15.26
CA LEU A 539 3.62 54.03 16.55
C LEU A 539 2.15 53.55 16.53
N LYS A 540 1.38 53.81 15.47
CA LYS A 540 0.05 53.21 15.24
C LYS A 540 0.15 51.95 14.37
N THR A 541 0.96 51.94 13.31
CA THR A 541 1.18 50.75 12.48
C THR A 541 1.85 49.64 13.29
N LEU A 542 2.94 49.94 14.03
CA LEU A 542 3.61 48.97 14.91
C LEU A 542 2.68 48.39 16.00
N ARG A 543 1.66 49.15 16.45
CA ARG A 543 0.64 48.63 17.38
C ARG A 543 -0.39 47.74 16.69
N ALA A 544 -0.79 48.06 15.46
CA ALA A 544 -1.66 47.22 14.64
C ALA A 544 -0.96 45.92 14.24
N GLU A 545 0.30 45.98 13.83
CA GLU A 545 1.17 44.84 13.55
C GLU A 545 1.38 43.97 14.80
N ASN A 546 1.58 44.57 15.98
CA ASN A 546 1.66 43.80 17.22
C ASN A 546 0.33 43.09 17.57
N ALA A 547 -0.81 43.65 17.15
CA ALA A 547 -2.12 43.01 17.31
C ALA A 547 -2.32 41.85 16.31
N THR A 548 -1.96 42.03 15.02
CA THR A 548 -2.05 40.95 14.02
C THR A 548 -1.04 39.82 14.29
N LEU A 549 0.14 40.13 14.84
CA LEU A 549 1.09 39.12 15.31
C LEU A 549 0.58 38.35 16.53
N LYS A 550 -0.30 38.94 17.36
CA LYS A 550 -0.97 38.21 18.45
C LYS A 550 -2.04 37.27 17.91
N THR A 551 -2.93 37.73 17.04
CA THR A 551 -3.95 36.86 16.43
C THR A 551 -3.32 35.74 15.63
N ALA A 552 -2.28 36.02 14.81
CA ALA A 552 -1.53 35.00 14.09
C ALA A 552 -0.83 33.99 15.02
N LYS A 553 -0.34 34.43 16.20
CA LYS A 553 0.23 33.52 17.21
C LYS A 553 -0.83 32.65 17.88
N GLU A 554 -2.02 33.18 18.13
CA GLU A 554 -3.16 32.45 18.67
C GLU A 554 -3.71 31.44 17.65
N GLU A 555 -3.80 31.82 16.38
CA GLU A 555 -4.11 30.92 15.26
C GLU A 555 -3.05 29.82 15.09
N LEU A 556 -1.76 30.15 15.16
CA LEU A 556 -0.71 29.12 15.15
C LEU A 556 -0.81 28.18 16.36
N ALA A 557 -1.20 28.69 17.54
CA ALA A 557 -1.43 27.85 18.71
C ALA A 557 -2.63 26.91 18.54
N THR A 558 -3.76 27.39 18.00
CA THR A 558 -4.92 26.53 17.71
C THR A 558 -4.58 25.52 16.61
N ARG A 559 -3.96 25.91 15.49
CA ARG A 559 -3.49 24.98 14.44
C ARG A 559 -2.53 23.92 14.98
N THR A 560 -1.62 24.28 15.89
CA THR A 560 -0.71 23.28 16.51
C THR A 560 -1.47 22.33 17.46
N SER A 561 -2.55 22.77 18.09
CA SER A 561 -3.41 21.89 18.90
C SER A 561 -4.32 20.98 18.05
N GLU A 562 -4.84 21.49 16.92
CA GLU A 562 -5.55 20.70 15.90
C GLU A 562 -4.65 19.63 15.32
N LEU A 563 -3.41 19.99 14.94
CA LEU A 563 -2.42 19.06 14.40
C LEU A 563 -2.13 17.92 15.39
N ARG A 564 -1.85 18.23 16.67
CA ARG A 564 -1.66 17.18 17.71
C ARG A 564 -2.90 16.30 17.92
N ARG A 565 -4.11 16.86 17.78
CA ARG A 565 -5.36 16.09 17.85
C ARG A 565 -5.55 15.17 16.63
N LEU A 566 -5.07 15.58 15.46
CA LEU A 566 -5.05 14.76 14.25
C LEU A 566 -3.98 13.68 14.32
N GLU A 567 -2.77 13.98 14.82
CA GLU A 567 -1.72 12.97 15.09
C GLU A 567 -2.16 11.91 16.10
N ALA A 568 -2.92 12.30 17.13
CA ALA A 568 -3.51 11.36 18.09
C ALA A 568 -4.50 10.42 17.38
N ARG A 569 -5.49 11.00 16.68
CA ARG A 569 -6.46 10.23 15.87
C ARG A 569 -5.82 9.34 14.81
N GLU A 570 -4.71 9.77 14.20
CA GLU A 570 -3.96 8.96 13.24
C GLU A 570 -3.30 7.74 13.91
N LYS A 571 -2.80 7.89 15.15
CA LYS A 571 -2.26 6.78 15.94
C LYS A 571 -3.38 5.83 16.39
N ASP A 572 -4.50 6.37 16.85
CA ASP A 572 -5.69 5.59 17.23
C ASP A 572 -6.17 4.76 16.03
N LEU A 573 -6.41 5.39 14.88
CA LEU A 573 -6.83 4.72 13.64
C LEU A 573 -5.78 3.73 13.09
N ARG A 574 -4.48 3.99 13.27
CA ARG A 574 -3.42 3.01 12.97
C ARG A 574 -3.52 1.78 13.88
N SER A 575 -3.88 1.96 15.15
CA SER A 575 -4.08 0.85 16.08
C SER A 575 -5.34 0.04 15.75
N ASP A 576 -6.44 0.70 15.35
CA ASP A 576 -7.66 0.05 14.86
C ASP A 576 -7.38 -0.75 13.58
N VAL A 577 -6.68 -0.16 12.60
CA VAL A 577 -6.26 -0.86 11.37
C VAL A 577 -5.35 -2.04 11.69
N ALA A 578 -4.50 -1.96 12.71
CA ALA A 578 -3.69 -3.09 13.16
C ALA A 578 -4.55 -4.18 13.83
N SER A 579 -5.53 -3.82 14.65
CA SER A 579 -6.44 -4.81 15.27
C SER A 579 -7.36 -5.48 14.25
N PHE A 580 -7.90 -4.74 13.28
CA PHE A 580 -8.71 -5.30 12.20
C PHE A 580 -7.87 -6.18 11.28
N LYS A 581 -6.61 -5.82 10.97
CA LYS A 581 -5.69 -6.70 10.23
C LYS A 581 -5.39 -7.99 10.99
N LYS A 582 -5.20 -7.92 12.30
CA LYS A 582 -5.04 -9.13 13.12
C LYS A 582 -6.32 -9.97 13.09
N GLN A 583 -7.49 -9.37 13.33
CA GLN A 583 -8.77 -10.07 13.32
C GLN A 583 -9.07 -10.71 11.95
N ALA A 584 -8.69 -10.08 10.85
CA ALA A 584 -8.76 -10.67 9.51
C ALA A 584 -7.83 -11.88 9.37
N ALA A 585 -6.57 -11.77 9.78
CA ALA A 585 -5.62 -12.88 9.74
C ALA A 585 -6.02 -14.06 10.64
N ASP A 586 -6.56 -13.77 11.84
CA ASP A 586 -7.14 -14.77 12.75
C ASP A 586 -8.34 -15.47 12.08
N ARG A 587 -9.24 -14.71 11.42
CA ARG A 587 -10.38 -15.23 10.63
C ARG A 587 -9.98 -16.04 9.41
N ASP A 588 -8.95 -15.63 8.67
CA ASP A 588 -8.40 -16.39 7.55
C ASP A 588 -7.77 -17.71 8.05
N GLY A 589 -7.26 -17.73 9.29
CA GLY A 589 -6.81 -18.94 9.98
C GLY A 589 -7.97 -19.85 10.37
N GLU A 590 -9.03 -19.30 10.97
CA GLU A 590 -10.29 -20.02 11.25
C GLU A 590 -10.86 -20.64 9.97
N ILE A 591 -11.00 -19.86 8.89
CA ILE A 591 -11.49 -20.31 7.57
C ILE A 591 -10.60 -21.41 6.99
N ARG A 592 -9.27 -21.29 7.06
CA ARG A 592 -8.36 -22.37 6.62
C ARG A 592 -8.57 -23.65 7.43
N SER A 593 -8.70 -23.56 8.76
CA SER A 593 -8.95 -24.74 9.61
C SER A 593 -10.33 -25.37 9.39
N LEU A 594 -11.34 -24.56 9.02
CA LEU A 594 -12.69 -25.04 8.69
C LEU A 594 -12.71 -25.70 7.31
N ASN A 595 -12.04 -25.11 6.32
CA ASN A 595 -11.87 -25.72 5.00
C ASN A 595 -11.09 -27.04 5.09
N GLU A 596 -10.03 -27.10 5.90
CA GLU A 596 -9.28 -28.34 6.15
C GLU A 596 -10.20 -29.41 6.76
N LYS A 597 -10.95 -29.08 7.82
CA LYS A 597 -11.96 -29.98 8.41
C LYS A 597 -13.00 -30.43 7.39
N VAL A 598 -13.52 -29.54 6.55
CA VAL A 598 -14.44 -29.89 5.46
C VAL A 598 -13.79 -30.85 4.45
N THR A 599 -12.50 -30.70 4.14
CA THR A 599 -11.79 -31.67 3.29
C THR A 599 -11.52 -33.00 4.02
N GLN A 600 -11.29 -33.00 5.33
CA GLN A 600 -11.16 -34.24 6.11
C GLN A 600 -12.50 -34.98 6.18
N GLU A 601 -13.61 -34.28 6.43
CA GLU A 601 -14.97 -34.83 6.46
C GLU A 601 -15.45 -35.31 5.08
N THR A 602 -15.19 -34.58 4.00
CA THR A 602 -15.57 -35.04 2.65
C THR A 602 -14.75 -36.26 2.21
N ASN A 603 -13.45 -36.34 2.55
CA ASN A 603 -12.65 -37.55 2.35
C ASN A 603 -13.09 -38.71 3.25
N GLY A 604 -13.49 -38.44 4.50
CA GLY A 604 -14.06 -39.42 5.42
C GLY A 604 -15.37 -40.01 4.87
N ARG A 605 -16.29 -39.14 4.43
CA ARG A 605 -17.55 -39.51 3.78
C ARG A 605 -17.33 -40.30 2.49
N LEU A 606 -16.35 -39.92 1.66
CA LEU A 606 -16.03 -40.66 0.43
C LEU A 606 -15.54 -42.08 0.75
N ARG A 607 -14.64 -42.24 1.73
CA ARG A 607 -14.18 -43.56 2.20
C ARG A 607 -15.32 -44.40 2.76
N ALA A 608 -16.23 -43.80 3.52
CA ALA A 608 -17.42 -44.48 4.04
C ALA A 608 -18.39 -44.88 2.90
N GLU A 609 -18.55 -44.05 1.88
CA GLU A 609 -19.36 -44.36 0.69
C GLU A 609 -18.74 -45.50 -0.13
N ASP A 610 -17.43 -45.50 -0.35
CA ASP A 610 -16.73 -46.59 -1.05
C ASP A 610 -16.71 -47.89 -0.22
N GLN A 611 -16.56 -47.82 1.10
CA GLN A 611 -16.76 -48.98 1.98
C GLN A 611 -18.20 -49.51 1.90
N ALA A 612 -19.21 -48.63 1.88
CA ALA A 612 -20.60 -49.03 1.71
C ALA A 612 -20.87 -49.65 0.33
N ARG A 613 -20.26 -49.14 -0.74
CA ARG A 613 -20.32 -49.73 -2.09
C ARG A 613 -19.67 -51.12 -2.15
N VAL A 614 -18.51 -51.30 -1.51
CA VAL A 614 -17.84 -52.60 -1.39
C VAL A 614 -18.70 -53.57 -0.59
N ALA A 615 -19.19 -53.18 0.59
CA ALA A 615 -20.10 -53.99 1.39
C ALA A 615 -21.39 -54.35 0.64
N GLN A 616 -21.96 -53.43 -0.15
CA GLN A 616 -23.16 -53.70 -0.97
C GLN A 616 -22.86 -54.59 -2.19
N ARG A 617 -21.64 -54.57 -2.73
CA ARG A 617 -21.20 -55.52 -3.78
C ARG A 617 -20.99 -56.91 -3.19
N ASP A 618 -20.35 -56.98 -2.03
CA ASP A 618 -19.99 -58.24 -1.39
C ASP A 618 -21.23 -58.90 -0.74
N MET A 619 -22.21 -58.11 -0.28
CA MET A 619 -23.58 -58.57 0.01
C MET A 619 -24.23 -59.21 -1.23
N ARG A 620 -24.32 -58.50 -2.37
CA ARG A 620 -24.87 -59.06 -3.62
C ARG A 620 -24.16 -60.32 -4.07
N ARG A 621 -22.84 -60.40 -3.85
CA ARG A 621 -22.05 -61.61 -4.10
C ARG A 621 -22.50 -62.76 -3.19
N SER A 622 -22.62 -62.52 -1.88
CA SER A 622 -23.11 -63.53 -0.92
C SER A 622 -24.56 -63.95 -1.19
N GLU A 623 -25.40 -63.05 -1.69
CA GLU A 623 -26.77 -63.33 -2.14
C GLU A 623 -26.76 -64.21 -3.40
N ALA A 624 -25.90 -63.92 -4.38
CA ALA A 624 -25.73 -64.75 -5.57
C ALA A 624 -25.15 -66.13 -5.24
N GLU A 625 -24.15 -66.22 -4.37
CA GLU A 625 -23.59 -67.49 -3.88
C GLU A 625 -24.64 -68.28 -3.07
N LYS A 626 -25.47 -67.61 -2.26
CA LYS A 626 -26.62 -68.24 -1.57
C LYS A 626 -27.68 -68.76 -2.55
N ILE A 627 -28.00 -68.01 -3.61
CA ILE A 627 -28.94 -68.44 -4.65
C ILE A 627 -28.37 -69.65 -5.43
N GLN A 628 -27.07 -69.64 -5.75
CA GLN A 628 -26.41 -70.79 -6.38
C GLN A 628 -26.44 -72.03 -5.47
N LEU A 629 -26.11 -71.87 -4.17
CA LEU A 629 -26.18 -72.95 -3.19
C LEU A 629 -27.61 -73.50 -3.04
N ALA A 630 -28.62 -72.63 -2.98
CA ALA A 630 -30.03 -73.03 -2.96
C ALA A 630 -30.41 -73.82 -4.22
N ALA A 631 -30.06 -73.32 -5.42
CA ALA A 631 -30.32 -74.00 -6.69
C ALA A 631 -29.56 -75.34 -6.83
N THR A 632 -28.37 -75.48 -6.24
CA THR A 632 -27.70 -76.80 -6.15
C THR A 632 -28.37 -77.73 -5.14
N GLY A 633 -28.92 -77.19 -4.05
CA GLY A 633 -29.73 -77.93 -3.10
C GLY A 633 -31.03 -78.45 -3.72
N GLU A 634 -31.75 -77.61 -4.47
CA GLU A 634 -32.96 -77.98 -5.22
C GLU A 634 -32.68 -79.04 -6.29
N LYS A 635 -31.53 -78.96 -6.99
CA LYS A 635 -31.10 -80.03 -7.91
C LYS A 635 -30.82 -81.34 -7.17
N ALA A 636 -30.07 -81.29 -6.07
CA ALA A 636 -29.76 -82.46 -5.27
C ALA A 636 -31.01 -83.10 -4.63
N THR A 637 -32.02 -82.33 -4.22
CA THR A 637 -33.30 -82.88 -3.73
C THR A 637 -34.17 -83.42 -4.86
N ALA A 638 -34.15 -82.82 -6.05
CA ALA A 638 -34.82 -83.37 -7.24
C ALA A 638 -34.15 -84.67 -7.75
N GLU A 639 -32.82 -84.77 -7.68
CA GLU A 639 -32.08 -86.00 -7.98
C GLU A 639 -32.34 -87.08 -6.93
N LEU A 640 -32.34 -86.72 -5.63
CA LEU A 640 -32.75 -87.63 -4.55
C LEU A 640 -34.19 -88.13 -4.74
N ALA A 641 -35.13 -87.27 -5.14
CA ALA A 641 -36.51 -87.64 -5.42
C ALA A 641 -36.62 -88.61 -6.60
N LYS A 642 -35.86 -88.40 -7.69
CA LYS A 642 -35.78 -89.36 -8.81
C LYS A 642 -35.22 -90.70 -8.37
N VAL A 643 -34.13 -90.72 -7.61
CA VAL A 643 -33.53 -91.96 -7.08
C VAL A 643 -34.49 -92.67 -6.12
N GLN A 644 -35.30 -91.95 -5.35
CA GLN A 644 -36.37 -92.52 -4.53
C GLN A 644 -37.53 -93.08 -5.37
N GLU A 645 -37.92 -92.41 -6.46
CA GLU A 645 -38.95 -92.89 -7.40
C GLU A 645 -38.47 -94.14 -8.17
N GLU A 646 -37.21 -94.15 -8.62
CA GLU A 646 -36.55 -95.30 -9.24
C GLU A 646 -36.39 -96.47 -8.28
N ALA A 647 -35.96 -96.22 -7.03
CA ALA A 647 -35.95 -97.23 -5.98
C ALA A 647 -37.37 -97.74 -5.65
N GLY A 648 -38.39 -96.89 -5.76
CA GLY A 648 -39.81 -97.28 -5.66
C GLY A 648 -40.22 -98.22 -6.79
N LYS A 649 -39.94 -97.86 -8.05
CA LYS A 649 -40.19 -98.69 -9.25
C LYS A 649 -39.43 -100.02 -9.19
N LEU A 650 -38.19 -100.01 -8.73
CA LEU A 650 -37.39 -101.22 -8.55
C LEU A 650 -37.93 -102.10 -7.41
N ARG A 651 -38.39 -101.53 -6.29
CA ARG A 651 -39.05 -102.30 -5.21
C ARG A 651 -40.37 -102.92 -5.66
N ILE A 652 -41.16 -102.21 -6.46
CA ILE A 652 -42.37 -102.77 -7.09
C ILE A 652 -41.97 -103.93 -8.02
N ARG A 653 -41.02 -103.71 -8.93
CA ARG A 653 -40.57 -104.75 -9.86
C ARG A 653 -39.95 -105.97 -9.19
N VAL A 654 -39.22 -105.79 -8.08
CA VAL A 654 -38.73 -106.90 -7.25
C VAL A 654 -39.89 -107.65 -6.62
N ARG A 655 -40.89 -106.96 -6.08
CA ARG A 655 -42.12 -107.59 -5.54
C ARG A 655 -42.90 -108.35 -6.61
N ASP A 656 -43.03 -107.77 -7.81
CA ASP A 656 -43.71 -108.42 -8.94
C ASP A 656 -42.98 -109.71 -9.36
N LEU A 657 -41.63 -109.66 -9.42
CA LEU A 657 -40.79 -110.83 -9.68
C LEU A 657 -40.81 -111.86 -8.53
N GLU A 658 -40.87 -111.42 -7.27
CA GLU A 658 -41.10 -112.30 -6.12
C GLU A 658 -42.47 -112.99 -6.21
N GLU A 659 -43.51 -112.27 -6.65
CA GLU A 659 -44.85 -112.82 -6.86
C GLU A 659 -44.88 -113.79 -8.05
N GLU A 660 -44.23 -113.47 -9.18
CA GLU A 660 -44.05 -114.39 -10.32
C GLU A 660 -43.26 -115.65 -9.92
N VAL A 661 -42.16 -115.52 -9.18
CA VAL A 661 -41.40 -116.66 -8.64
C VAL A 661 -42.25 -117.48 -7.66
N SER A 662 -43.12 -116.84 -6.87
CA SER A 662 -44.06 -117.56 -6.00
C SER A 662 -45.12 -118.34 -6.80
N LYS A 663 -45.67 -117.74 -7.87
CA LYS A 663 -46.63 -118.38 -8.80
C LYS A 663 -45.99 -119.55 -9.52
N LEU A 664 -44.83 -119.34 -10.15
CA LEU A 664 -44.04 -120.39 -10.80
C LEU A 664 -43.60 -121.47 -9.80
N SER A 665 -43.38 -121.15 -8.52
CA SER A 665 -43.12 -122.15 -7.49
C SER A 665 -44.37 -122.96 -7.14
N THR A 666 -45.56 -122.34 -7.06
CA THR A 666 -46.83 -123.07 -6.86
C THR A 666 -47.25 -123.87 -8.09
N GLU A 667 -47.02 -123.36 -9.30
CA GLU A 667 -47.24 -124.06 -10.57
C GLU A 667 -46.25 -125.21 -10.73
N SER A 668 -44.96 -125.04 -10.38
CA SER A 668 -44.00 -126.15 -10.37
C SER A 668 -44.33 -127.20 -9.32
N LYS A 669 -45.00 -126.86 -8.21
CA LYS A 669 -45.55 -127.84 -7.25
C LYS A 669 -46.77 -128.55 -7.85
N GLY A 670 -47.77 -127.81 -8.34
CA GLY A 670 -48.96 -128.36 -8.98
C GLY A 670 -48.64 -129.23 -10.20
N LEU A 671 -47.61 -128.90 -10.98
CA LEU A 671 -47.10 -129.70 -12.09
C LEU A 671 -46.28 -130.92 -11.63
N ARG A 672 -45.62 -130.87 -10.45
CA ARG A 672 -45.02 -132.08 -9.85
C ARG A 672 -46.10 -133.01 -9.29
N GLU A 673 -47.10 -132.46 -8.62
CA GLU A 673 -48.27 -133.17 -8.12
C GLU A 673 -49.09 -133.74 -9.29
N GLU A 674 -49.23 -133.02 -10.41
CA GLU A 674 -49.79 -133.59 -11.64
C GLU A 674 -48.85 -134.62 -12.26
N VAL A 675 -47.52 -134.44 -12.31
CA VAL A 675 -46.61 -135.48 -12.82
C VAL A 675 -46.61 -136.74 -11.94
N GLU A 676 -46.79 -136.61 -10.63
CA GLU A 676 -46.96 -137.74 -9.71
C GLU A 676 -48.33 -138.40 -9.86
N LEU A 677 -49.41 -137.62 -9.99
CA LEU A 677 -50.74 -138.11 -10.33
C LEU A 677 -50.76 -138.82 -11.68
N ARG A 678 -50.19 -138.21 -12.72
CA ARG A 678 -50.01 -138.76 -14.07
C ARG A 678 -49.06 -139.96 -14.06
N GLY A 679 -48.07 -140.01 -13.17
CA GLY A 679 -47.24 -141.18 -12.92
C GLY A 679 -48.04 -142.33 -12.31
N SER A 680 -48.90 -142.06 -11.32
CA SER A 680 -49.81 -143.06 -10.75
C SER A 680 -50.86 -143.53 -11.78
N GLN A 681 -51.40 -142.60 -12.58
CA GLN A 681 -52.32 -142.89 -13.68
C GLN A 681 -51.61 -143.60 -14.83
N TYR A 682 -50.34 -143.32 -15.11
CA TYR A 682 -49.53 -144.02 -16.11
C TYR A 682 -49.19 -145.43 -15.64
N ASN A 683 -48.85 -145.64 -14.37
CA ASN A 683 -48.66 -146.98 -13.82
C ASN A 683 -49.96 -147.81 -13.88
N ASN A 684 -51.10 -147.19 -13.55
CA ASN A 684 -52.43 -147.81 -13.70
C ASN A 684 -52.76 -148.07 -15.18
N ALA A 685 -52.55 -147.08 -16.04
CA ALA A 685 -52.77 -147.17 -17.48
C ALA A 685 -51.73 -148.03 -18.21
N GLN A 686 -50.58 -148.36 -17.58
CA GLN A 686 -49.59 -149.32 -18.06
C GLN A 686 -50.00 -150.75 -17.65
N GLY A 687 -50.65 -150.91 -16.49
CA GLY A 687 -51.43 -152.12 -16.19
C GLY A 687 -52.54 -152.32 -17.23
N LEU A 688 -53.31 -151.26 -17.51
CA LEU A 688 -54.36 -151.28 -18.53
C LEU A 688 -53.79 -151.50 -19.94
N LEU A 689 -52.67 -150.86 -20.33
CA LEU A 689 -51.92 -151.07 -21.59
C LEU A 689 -51.08 -152.35 -21.60
N GLY A 690 -51.09 -153.14 -20.51
CA GLY A 690 -50.87 -154.57 -20.56
C GLY A 690 -52.07 -155.23 -21.23
N SER A 691 -53.22 -155.19 -20.56
CA SER A 691 -54.49 -155.76 -21.08
C SER A 691 -54.98 -155.16 -22.40
N MET A 692 -54.51 -153.95 -22.77
CA MET A 692 -54.78 -153.26 -24.02
C MET A 692 -53.59 -153.30 -24.99
N ARG A 693 -52.44 -153.88 -24.65
CA ARG A 693 -51.51 -154.41 -25.66
C ARG A 693 -52.05 -155.70 -26.24
N ASP A 694 -52.65 -156.53 -25.38
CA ASP A 694 -53.39 -157.72 -25.79
C ASP A 694 -54.53 -157.35 -26.77
N GLN A 695 -55.18 -156.18 -26.58
CA GLN A 695 -56.15 -155.61 -27.53
C GLN A 695 -55.51 -154.75 -28.64
N SER A 696 -54.31 -154.21 -28.48
CA SER A 696 -53.64 -153.41 -29.54
C SER A 696 -52.97 -154.26 -30.61
N ALA A 697 -52.85 -155.58 -30.38
CA ALA A 697 -52.69 -156.54 -31.47
C ALA A 697 -53.89 -156.48 -32.45
N GLU A 698 -55.10 -156.15 -31.98
CA GLU A 698 -56.28 -155.88 -32.81
C GLU A 698 -56.25 -154.43 -33.35
N MET A 699 -55.92 -153.44 -32.49
CA MET A 699 -55.87 -152.02 -32.87
C MET A 699 -54.75 -151.67 -33.87
N ALA A 700 -53.81 -152.57 -34.17
CA ALA A 700 -52.87 -152.43 -35.29
C ALA A 700 -53.60 -152.21 -36.64
N MET A 701 -54.87 -152.61 -36.72
CA MET A 701 -55.79 -152.32 -37.83
C MET A 701 -56.09 -150.81 -38.01
N GLN A 702 -56.02 -150.01 -36.93
CA GLN A 702 -56.27 -148.55 -36.91
C GLN A 702 -55.04 -147.71 -37.30
N LEU A 703 -53.83 -148.30 -37.34
CA LEU A 703 -52.62 -147.60 -37.85
C LEU A 703 -52.75 -147.18 -39.33
N LYS A 704 -53.81 -147.62 -40.02
CA LYS A 704 -54.21 -147.15 -41.34
C LYS A 704 -54.85 -145.75 -41.30
N GLU A 705 -55.63 -145.42 -40.25
CA GLU A 705 -56.33 -144.14 -40.07
C GLU A 705 -55.38 -143.02 -39.62
N ALA A 706 -54.31 -143.39 -38.89
CA ALA A 706 -53.22 -142.48 -38.51
C ALA A 706 -52.49 -141.86 -39.73
N LYS A 707 -52.74 -142.36 -40.94
CA LYS A 707 -52.17 -141.85 -42.20
C LYS A 707 -52.95 -140.67 -42.79
N ASP A 708 -54.25 -140.59 -42.51
CA ASP A 708 -55.11 -139.50 -43.00
C ASP A 708 -54.94 -138.25 -42.10
N GLN A 709 -54.47 -138.44 -40.87
CA GLN A 709 -54.19 -137.37 -39.91
C GLN A 709 -52.96 -136.52 -40.25
N SER A 710 -52.00 -137.04 -41.03
CA SER A 710 -50.81 -136.26 -41.43
C SER A 710 -51.13 -135.14 -42.42
N GLU A 711 -52.13 -135.31 -43.29
CA GLU A 711 -52.47 -134.30 -44.31
C GLU A 711 -53.10 -133.04 -43.66
N SER A 712 -53.85 -133.22 -42.58
CA SER A 712 -54.46 -132.13 -41.80
C SER A 712 -53.45 -131.18 -41.13
N LEU A 713 -52.21 -131.64 -40.88
CA LEU A 713 -51.18 -130.85 -40.18
C LEU A 713 -50.40 -129.93 -41.13
N GLU A 714 -50.49 -130.14 -42.45
CA GLU A 714 -49.82 -129.28 -43.44
C GLU A 714 -50.61 -127.98 -43.70
N GLU A 715 -51.94 -128.01 -43.59
CA GLU A 715 -52.80 -126.84 -43.80
C GLU A 715 -52.67 -125.79 -42.66
N GLU A 716 -52.64 -126.22 -41.39
CA GLU A 716 -52.47 -125.33 -40.24
C GLU A 716 -51.15 -124.52 -40.30
N LEU A 717 -50.11 -125.14 -40.86
CA LEU A 717 -48.77 -124.55 -41.00
C LEU A 717 -48.74 -123.37 -42.00
N ALA A 718 -49.68 -123.31 -42.94
CA ALA A 718 -49.78 -122.23 -43.93
C ALA A 718 -50.43 -120.95 -43.37
N GLU A 719 -51.48 -121.09 -42.54
CA GLU A 719 -52.19 -119.95 -41.91
C GLU A 719 -51.25 -119.15 -40.98
N VAL A 720 -50.40 -119.84 -40.21
CA VAL A 720 -49.41 -119.22 -39.31
C VAL A 720 -48.45 -118.29 -40.06
N GLN A 721 -48.03 -118.66 -41.28
CA GLN A 721 -47.13 -117.84 -42.09
C GLN A 721 -47.79 -116.54 -42.59
N ARG A 722 -49.10 -116.58 -42.89
CA ARG A 722 -49.85 -115.39 -43.33
C ARG A 722 -49.88 -114.31 -42.25
N LEU A 723 -50.25 -114.69 -41.02
CA LEU A 723 -50.39 -113.76 -39.89
C LEU A 723 -49.08 -113.06 -39.51
N LEU A 724 -47.93 -113.72 -39.69
CA LEU A 724 -46.61 -113.15 -39.45
C LEU A 724 -46.28 -112.00 -40.43
N SER A 725 -46.73 -112.11 -41.69
CA SER A 725 -46.50 -111.09 -42.72
C SER A 725 -47.29 -109.80 -42.46
N GLU A 726 -48.53 -109.94 -41.97
CA GLU A 726 -49.43 -108.82 -41.66
C GLU A 726 -48.86 -107.99 -40.48
N ARG A 727 -48.45 -108.65 -39.40
CA ARG A 727 -47.76 -108.02 -38.25
C ARG A 727 -46.47 -107.28 -38.63
N THR A 728 -45.72 -107.80 -39.61
CA THR A 728 -44.48 -107.16 -40.06
C THR A 728 -44.76 -105.81 -40.73
N ARG A 729 -45.81 -105.75 -41.56
CA ARG A 729 -46.27 -104.54 -42.26
C ARG A 729 -46.79 -103.46 -41.29
N GLU A 730 -47.48 -103.85 -40.23
CA GLU A 730 -47.92 -102.94 -39.16
C GLU A 730 -46.73 -102.31 -38.40
N GLY A 731 -45.66 -103.09 -38.18
CA GLY A 731 -44.42 -102.58 -37.59
C GLY A 731 -43.73 -101.50 -38.43
N GLU A 732 -43.84 -101.58 -39.76
CA GLU A 732 -43.24 -100.60 -40.68
C GLU A 732 -44.01 -99.28 -40.73
N THR A 733 -45.34 -99.32 -40.72
CA THR A 733 -46.16 -98.09 -40.71
C THR A 733 -45.99 -97.31 -39.40
N MET A 734 -45.90 -98.01 -38.26
CA MET A 734 -45.61 -97.37 -36.97
C MET A 734 -44.23 -96.71 -36.94
N ARG A 735 -43.17 -97.38 -37.45
CA ARG A 735 -41.83 -96.79 -37.55
C ARG A 735 -41.81 -95.52 -38.41
N ARG A 736 -42.56 -95.51 -39.52
CA ARG A 736 -42.65 -94.32 -40.40
C ARG A 736 -43.35 -93.15 -39.72
N LEU A 737 -44.45 -93.40 -39.01
CA LEU A 737 -45.21 -92.34 -38.33
C LEU A 737 -44.43 -91.69 -37.18
N LEU A 738 -43.53 -92.42 -36.53
CA LEU A 738 -42.61 -91.85 -35.53
C LEU A 738 -41.58 -90.92 -36.19
N ALA A 739 -40.92 -91.37 -37.27
CA ALA A 739 -39.97 -90.54 -38.01
C ALA A 739 -40.63 -89.24 -38.56
N ASP A 740 -41.84 -89.34 -39.12
CA ASP A 740 -42.66 -88.20 -39.57
C ASP A 740 -43.02 -87.21 -38.43
N VAL A 741 -42.95 -87.62 -37.16
CA VAL A 741 -43.16 -86.77 -35.98
C VAL A 741 -41.85 -86.15 -35.50
N ASP A 742 -40.78 -86.93 -35.47
CA ASP A 742 -39.44 -86.47 -35.07
C ASP A 742 -38.92 -85.41 -36.05
N ASP A 743 -39.05 -85.62 -37.37
CA ASP A 743 -38.71 -84.62 -38.41
C ASP A 743 -39.46 -83.28 -38.20
N ARG A 744 -40.72 -83.34 -37.74
CA ARG A 744 -41.54 -82.15 -37.44
C ARG A 744 -41.15 -81.48 -36.12
N ALA A 745 -40.59 -82.22 -35.17
CA ALA A 745 -40.00 -81.65 -33.96
C ALA A 745 -38.69 -80.94 -34.29
N ASP A 746 -37.79 -81.60 -35.03
CA ASP A 746 -36.51 -81.04 -35.47
C ASP A 746 -36.67 -79.83 -36.39
N ALA A 747 -37.68 -79.83 -37.28
CA ALA A 747 -38.04 -78.65 -38.06
C ALA A 747 -38.36 -77.43 -37.19
N LYS A 748 -39.16 -77.62 -36.12
CA LYS A 748 -39.49 -76.54 -35.16
C LYS A 748 -38.29 -76.12 -34.32
N VAL A 749 -37.46 -77.07 -33.89
CA VAL A 749 -36.23 -76.74 -33.14
C VAL A 749 -35.27 -75.91 -33.99
N ARG A 750 -35.14 -76.23 -35.29
CA ARG A 750 -34.32 -75.49 -36.25
C ARG A 750 -34.87 -74.08 -36.48
N GLU A 751 -36.17 -73.96 -36.78
CA GLU A 751 -36.87 -72.68 -36.97
C GLU A 751 -36.79 -71.77 -35.71
N MET A 752 -36.82 -72.35 -34.50
CA MET A 752 -36.64 -71.62 -33.24
C MET A 752 -35.18 -71.20 -32.97
N ARG A 753 -34.18 -71.95 -33.48
CA ARG A 753 -32.77 -71.52 -33.45
C ARG A 753 -32.52 -70.37 -34.43
N GLU A 754 -33.01 -70.49 -35.66
CA GLU A 754 -32.90 -69.45 -36.69
C GLU A 754 -33.52 -68.12 -36.21
N ARG A 755 -34.68 -68.17 -35.54
CA ARG A 755 -35.29 -67.00 -34.87
C ARG A 755 -34.42 -66.41 -33.75
N MET A 756 -33.78 -67.27 -32.94
CA MET A 756 -32.92 -66.83 -31.83
C MET A 756 -31.62 -66.20 -32.35
N GLU A 757 -31.02 -66.79 -33.38
CA GLU A 757 -29.82 -66.31 -34.06
C GLU A 757 -30.09 -64.94 -34.72
N ALA A 758 -31.21 -64.80 -35.46
CA ALA A 758 -31.61 -63.51 -36.03
C ALA A 758 -31.83 -62.41 -34.97
N ALA A 759 -32.46 -62.75 -33.84
CA ALA A 759 -32.66 -61.80 -32.73
C ALA A 759 -31.34 -61.41 -32.02
N ILE A 760 -30.35 -62.32 -32.00
CA ILE A 760 -28.99 -62.02 -31.52
C ILE A 760 -28.28 -61.08 -32.50
N GLU A 761 -28.36 -61.32 -33.82
CA GLU A 761 -27.78 -60.40 -34.80
C GLU A 761 -28.42 -58.99 -34.77
N GLU A 762 -29.74 -58.89 -34.56
CA GLU A 762 -30.41 -57.58 -34.40
C GLU A 762 -29.96 -56.86 -33.13
N ARG A 763 -29.79 -57.57 -32.01
CA ARG A 763 -29.17 -57.02 -30.80
C ARG A 763 -27.76 -56.53 -31.08
N ASP A 764 -26.92 -57.35 -31.71
CA ASP A 764 -25.50 -57.03 -31.91
C ASP A 764 -25.30 -55.85 -32.86
N ARG A 765 -26.13 -55.73 -33.91
CA ARG A 765 -26.21 -54.50 -34.73
C ARG A 765 -26.61 -53.29 -33.91
N ALA A 766 -27.62 -53.40 -33.05
CA ALA A 766 -28.07 -52.30 -32.19
C ALA A 766 -27.02 -51.91 -31.13
N GLU A 767 -26.25 -52.86 -30.61
CA GLU A 767 -25.12 -52.61 -29.70
C GLU A 767 -23.95 -51.93 -30.43
N ASP A 768 -23.63 -52.30 -31.67
CA ASP A 768 -22.62 -51.61 -32.49
C ASP A 768 -23.07 -50.21 -32.93
N GLU A 769 -24.35 -50.02 -33.27
CA GLU A 769 -24.91 -48.68 -33.53
C GLU A 769 -24.90 -47.81 -32.27
N ALA A 770 -25.26 -48.36 -31.11
CA ALA A 770 -25.16 -47.65 -29.83
C ALA A 770 -23.69 -47.32 -29.46
N SER A 771 -22.76 -48.25 -29.68
CA SER A 771 -21.32 -48.11 -29.47
C SER A 771 -20.72 -47.02 -30.37
N THR A 772 -21.04 -47.03 -31.66
CA THR A 772 -20.55 -46.03 -32.62
C THR A 772 -21.18 -44.65 -32.40
N ASN A 773 -22.47 -44.57 -32.08
CA ASN A 773 -23.15 -43.33 -31.71
C ASN A 773 -22.59 -42.76 -30.39
N GLY A 774 -22.34 -43.62 -29.40
CA GLY A 774 -21.65 -43.26 -28.16
C GLY A 774 -20.24 -42.70 -28.41
N ARG A 775 -19.46 -43.33 -29.29
CA ARG A 775 -18.13 -42.82 -29.71
C ARG A 775 -18.22 -41.47 -30.45
N ARG A 776 -19.26 -41.21 -31.24
CA ARG A 776 -19.49 -39.90 -31.88
C ARG A 776 -19.81 -38.83 -30.85
N LYS A 777 -20.81 -39.06 -29.99
CA LYS A 777 -21.20 -38.15 -28.90
C LYS A 777 -20.04 -37.89 -27.92
N ALA A 778 -19.20 -38.88 -27.63
CA ALA A 778 -18.00 -38.68 -26.81
C ALA A 778 -16.99 -37.70 -27.46
N ARG A 779 -16.80 -37.77 -28.79
CA ARG A 779 -15.96 -36.82 -29.54
C ARG A 779 -16.58 -35.43 -29.57
N GLU A 780 -17.88 -35.34 -29.84
CA GLU A 780 -18.63 -34.07 -29.80
C GLU A 780 -18.54 -33.40 -28.42
N VAL A 781 -18.63 -34.18 -27.34
CA VAL A 781 -18.48 -33.71 -25.96
C VAL A 781 -17.04 -33.25 -25.67
N GLU A 782 -16.01 -33.95 -26.12
CA GLU A 782 -14.63 -33.45 -25.96
C GLU A 782 -14.33 -32.24 -26.83
N GLU A 783 -14.87 -32.15 -28.05
CA GLU A 783 -14.80 -30.94 -28.89
C GLU A 783 -15.49 -29.74 -28.23
N LEU A 784 -16.64 -29.95 -27.59
CA LEU A 784 -17.32 -28.90 -26.82
C LEU A 784 -16.49 -28.51 -25.59
N LYS A 785 -15.88 -29.48 -24.89
CA LYS A 785 -14.96 -29.20 -23.78
C LYS A 785 -13.67 -28.48 -24.22
N THR A 786 -13.10 -28.77 -25.39
CA THR A 786 -11.96 -27.99 -25.90
C THR A 786 -12.40 -26.58 -26.24
N LYS A 787 -13.50 -26.40 -26.99
CA LYS A 787 -14.06 -25.09 -27.32
C LYS A 787 -14.38 -24.27 -26.06
N ILE A 788 -14.91 -24.89 -25.01
CA ILE A 788 -15.11 -24.25 -23.69
C ILE A 788 -13.76 -23.82 -23.08
N ARG A 789 -12.76 -24.70 -23.01
CA ARG A 789 -11.41 -24.35 -22.50
C ARG A 789 -10.69 -23.29 -23.35
N ASP A 790 -10.98 -23.21 -24.64
CA ASP A 790 -10.50 -22.17 -25.55
C ASP A 790 -11.15 -20.83 -25.20
N PHE A 791 -12.48 -20.77 -25.12
CA PHE A 791 -13.22 -19.58 -24.69
C PHE A 791 -12.86 -19.15 -23.25
N GLU A 792 -12.61 -20.08 -22.31
CA GLU A 792 -12.12 -19.76 -20.97
C GLU A 792 -10.73 -19.12 -20.99
N ARG A 793 -9.84 -19.52 -21.91
CA ARG A 793 -8.53 -18.89 -22.11
C ARG A 793 -8.65 -17.52 -22.75
N ASP A 794 -9.55 -17.33 -23.71
CA ASP A 794 -9.77 -16.04 -24.36
C ASP A 794 -10.53 -15.05 -23.47
N ILE A 795 -11.42 -15.53 -22.60
CA ILE A 795 -12.05 -14.73 -21.53
C ILE A 795 -10.99 -14.27 -20.52
N LYS A 796 -10.02 -15.12 -20.14
CA LYS A 796 -8.90 -14.73 -19.27
C LYS A 796 -8.05 -13.66 -19.93
N ARG A 797 -7.58 -13.88 -21.17
CA ARG A 797 -6.87 -12.87 -21.96
C ARG A 797 -7.61 -11.53 -22.01
N ALA A 798 -8.92 -11.54 -22.30
CA ALA A 798 -9.73 -10.32 -22.35
C ALA A 798 -9.95 -9.66 -20.96
N ILE A 799 -9.78 -10.39 -19.85
CA ILE A 799 -9.76 -9.87 -18.48
C ILE A 799 -8.39 -9.24 -18.18
N ASP A 800 -7.31 -9.91 -18.57
CA ASP A 800 -5.93 -9.46 -18.39
C ASP A 800 -5.67 -8.18 -19.22
N ASP A 801 -6.01 -8.18 -20.52
CA ASP A 801 -6.00 -7.03 -21.43
C ASP A 801 -6.79 -5.83 -20.84
N ARG A 802 -7.98 -6.11 -20.28
CA ARG A 802 -8.84 -5.09 -19.66
C ARG A 802 -8.16 -4.47 -18.44
N ASP A 803 -7.47 -5.27 -17.63
CA ASP A 803 -6.84 -4.79 -16.41
C ASP A 803 -5.52 -4.08 -16.71
N GLU A 804 -4.72 -4.53 -17.69
CA GLU A 804 -3.61 -3.76 -18.26
C GLU A 804 -4.10 -2.40 -18.80
N LEU A 805 -5.19 -2.37 -19.57
CA LEU A 805 -5.78 -1.11 -20.07
C LEU A 805 -6.30 -0.22 -18.93
N GLN A 806 -6.81 -0.79 -17.84
CA GLN A 806 -7.17 -0.01 -16.64
C GLN A 806 -5.94 0.53 -15.91
N GLU A 807 -4.85 -0.23 -15.81
CA GLU A 807 -3.58 0.19 -15.20
C GLU A 807 -2.95 1.32 -16.02
N ALA A 808 -2.85 1.14 -17.34
CA ALA A 808 -2.44 2.17 -18.28
C ALA A 808 -3.35 3.42 -18.18
N GLN A 809 -4.67 3.27 -18.03
CA GLN A 809 -5.57 4.41 -17.83
C GLN A 809 -5.33 5.11 -16.47
N LYS A 810 -5.04 4.37 -15.39
CA LYS A 810 -4.65 4.94 -14.08
C LYS A 810 -3.32 5.69 -14.20
N GLU A 811 -2.35 5.17 -14.93
CA GLU A 811 -1.09 5.86 -15.21
C GLU A 811 -1.27 7.11 -16.08
N TRP A 812 -2.04 7.04 -17.17
CA TRP A 812 -2.31 8.20 -18.01
C TRP A 812 -3.05 9.30 -17.25
N LYS A 813 -3.94 8.93 -16.32
CA LYS A 813 -4.55 9.88 -15.36
C LYS A 813 -3.47 10.50 -14.46
N ARG A 814 -2.62 9.70 -13.78
CA ARG A 814 -1.51 10.21 -12.96
C ARG A 814 -0.60 11.17 -13.74
N LYS A 815 -0.07 10.74 -14.89
CA LYS A 815 0.80 11.53 -15.77
C LYS A 815 0.13 12.83 -16.24
N ARG A 816 -1.17 12.79 -16.57
CA ARG A 816 -1.96 13.98 -16.92
C ARG A 816 -2.15 14.93 -15.74
N ASP A 817 -2.41 14.40 -14.54
CA ASP A 817 -2.70 15.17 -13.34
C ASP A 817 -1.40 15.77 -12.76
N GLU A 818 -0.28 15.04 -12.85
CA GLU A 818 1.09 15.52 -12.67
C GLU A 818 1.39 16.67 -13.64
N LEU A 819 1.18 16.47 -14.96
CA LEU A 819 1.37 17.51 -15.98
C LEU A 819 0.48 18.74 -15.72
N SER A 820 -0.78 18.56 -15.32
CA SER A 820 -1.68 19.65 -14.90
C SER A 820 -1.06 20.40 -13.72
N SER A 821 -0.61 19.69 -12.69
CA SER A 821 0.02 20.32 -11.53
C SER A 821 1.34 21.06 -11.86
N THR A 822 2.12 20.59 -12.84
CA THR A 822 3.32 21.31 -13.32
C THR A 822 2.96 22.52 -14.16
N SER A 823 1.89 22.42 -14.98
CA SER A 823 1.35 23.55 -15.75
C SER A 823 0.78 24.61 -14.82
N GLU A 824 0.01 24.21 -13.80
CA GLU A 824 -0.54 25.09 -12.76
C GLU A 824 0.57 25.82 -12.01
N ARG A 825 1.61 25.12 -11.53
CA ARG A 825 2.82 25.73 -10.93
C ARG A 825 3.50 26.70 -11.90
N ALA A 826 3.79 26.29 -13.12
CA ALA A 826 4.41 27.16 -14.13
C ALA A 826 3.54 28.40 -14.45
N THR A 827 2.20 28.27 -14.48
CA THR A 827 1.31 29.44 -14.65
C THR A 827 1.28 30.34 -13.42
N GLN A 828 1.52 29.79 -12.23
CA GLN A 828 1.57 30.53 -10.97
C GLN A 828 2.90 31.28 -10.82
N GLU A 829 4.02 30.60 -11.09
CA GLU A 829 5.35 31.22 -11.26
C GLU A 829 5.33 32.30 -12.35
N ALA A 830 4.61 32.07 -13.47
CA ALA A 830 4.38 33.07 -14.52
C ALA A 830 3.38 34.20 -14.13
N LYS A 831 2.67 34.11 -13.01
CA LYS A 831 1.91 35.23 -12.41
C LYS A 831 2.77 35.98 -11.42
N GLU A 832 3.51 35.27 -10.58
CA GLU A 832 4.40 35.83 -9.55
C GLU A 832 5.56 36.60 -10.19
N THR A 833 6.21 36.06 -11.22
CA THR A 833 7.21 36.80 -12.02
C THR A 833 6.60 38.03 -12.73
N ARG A 834 5.34 37.96 -13.19
CA ARG A 834 4.64 39.14 -13.73
C ARG A 834 4.30 40.17 -12.66
N SER A 835 3.98 39.76 -11.43
CA SER A 835 3.80 40.65 -10.28
C SER A 835 5.11 41.32 -9.92
N ALA A 836 6.19 40.55 -9.75
CA ALA A 836 7.53 41.08 -9.53
C ALA A 836 8.00 42.03 -10.65
N MET A 837 7.71 41.74 -11.93
CA MET A 837 7.97 42.66 -13.03
C MET A 837 7.10 43.93 -12.99
N ALA A 838 5.86 43.85 -12.50
CA ALA A 838 5.00 45.02 -12.31
C ALA A 838 5.45 45.86 -11.10
N GLU A 839 5.86 45.22 -10.01
CA GLU A 839 6.44 45.85 -8.82
C GLU A 839 7.78 46.52 -9.15
N LEU A 840 8.65 45.86 -9.92
CA LEU A 840 9.90 46.44 -10.42
C LEU A 840 9.64 47.60 -11.40
N ARG A 841 8.59 47.55 -12.23
CA ARG A 841 8.17 48.71 -13.04
C ARG A 841 7.65 49.85 -12.18
N ASN A 842 6.75 49.60 -11.24
CA ASN A 842 6.25 50.61 -10.32
C ASN A 842 7.37 51.24 -9.47
N ALA A 843 8.37 50.45 -9.07
CA ALA A 843 9.56 50.92 -8.38
C ALA A 843 10.50 51.72 -9.31
N LEU A 844 10.66 51.30 -10.57
CA LEU A 844 11.41 52.05 -11.58
C LEU A 844 10.74 53.39 -11.87
N ASP A 845 9.45 53.40 -12.20
CA ASP A 845 8.64 54.62 -12.44
C ASP A 845 8.65 55.54 -11.21
N GLY A 846 8.58 54.95 -10.00
CA GLY A 846 8.73 55.67 -8.73
C GLY A 846 10.11 56.31 -8.56
N SER A 847 11.18 55.59 -8.88
CA SER A 847 12.56 56.10 -8.84
C SER A 847 12.83 57.13 -9.94
N GLU A 848 12.29 56.96 -11.13
CA GLU A 848 12.41 57.89 -12.26
C GLU A 848 11.64 59.18 -11.96
N LYS A 849 10.49 59.09 -11.27
CA LYS A 849 9.80 60.26 -10.72
C LYS A 849 10.62 60.94 -9.63
N GLN A 850 11.21 60.20 -8.68
CA GLN A 850 12.10 60.77 -7.67
C GLN A 850 13.31 61.47 -8.29
N VAL A 851 13.91 60.91 -9.35
CA VAL A 851 14.98 61.54 -10.12
C VAL A 851 14.47 62.83 -10.77
N ARG A 852 13.33 62.82 -11.49
CA ARG A 852 12.77 64.04 -12.08
C ARG A 852 12.43 65.12 -11.05
N ASP A 853 11.93 64.75 -9.88
CA ASP A 853 11.60 65.70 -8.82
C ASP A 853 12.86 66.23 -8.12
N ALA A 854 13.92 65.42 -7.99
CA ALA A 854 15.25 65.87 -7.55
C ALA A 854 15.98 66.72 -8.61
N GLU A 855 15.76 66.47 -9.90
CA GLU A 855 16.26 67.30 -11.01
C GLU A 855 15.58 68.67 -11.03
N LYS A 856 14.26 68.75 -10.79
CA LYS A 856 13.57 70.02 -10.55
C LYS A 856 14.17 70.75 -9.36
N GLN A 857 14.30 70.10 -8.20
CA GLN A 857 14.93 70.71 -7.02
C GLN A 857 16.37 71.18 -7.30
N ARG A 858 17.14 70.46 -8.12
CA ARG A 858 18.47 70.90 -8.59
C ARG A 858 18.40 72.08 -9.55
N ALA A 859 17.40 72.17 -10.41
CA ALA A 859 17.17 73.31 -11.29
C ALA A 859 16.71 74.55 -10.50
N ASP A 860 15.83 74.38 -9.52
CA ASP A 860 15.38 75.43 -8.61
C ASP A 860 16.53 75.93 -7.71
N LEU A 861 17.36 75.03 -7.18
CA LEU A 861 18.57 75.38 -6.43
C LEU A 861 19.62 76.07 -7.30
N ARG A 862 19.79 75.66 -8.57
CA ARG A 862 20.62 76.39 -9.54
C ARG A 862 20.05 77.78 -9.79
N ARG A 863 18.76 77.91 -10.10
CA ARG A 863 18.10 79.20 -10.28
C ARG A 863 18.23 80.10 -9.05
N LEU A 864 18.09 79.56 -7.84
CA LEU A 864 18.29 80.31 -6.59
C LEU A 864 19.75 80.73 -6.40
N LEU A 865 20.71 79.89 -6.82
CA LEU A 865 22.13 80.23 -6.84
C LEU A 865 22.43 81.29 -7.91
N ASP A 866 21.82 81.21 -9.10
CA ASP A 866 21.94 82.20 -10.18
C ASP A 866 21.28 83.53 -9.80
N GLU A 867 20.15 83.49 -9.10
CA GLU A 867 19.56 84.67 -8.47
C GLU A 867 20.45 85.24 -7.36
N ALA A 868 21.12 84.38 -6.58
CA ALA A 868 22.03 84.81 -5.52
C ALA A 868 23.34 85.38 -6.09
N THR A 869 23.90 84.83 -7.17
CA THR A 869 25.06 85.38 -7.87
C THR A 869 24.68 86.64 -8.64
N GLN A 870 23.49 86.74 -9.24
CA GLN A 870 22.99 88.00 -9.79
C GLN A 870 22.77 89.07 -8.71
N LYS A 871 22.25 88.71 -7.52
CA LYS A 871 22.14 89.62 -6.37
C LYS A 871 23.52 90.02 -5.86
N PHE A 872 24.47 89.09 -5.79
CA PHE A 872 25.87 89.36 -5.42
C PHE A 872 26.58 90.23 -6.46
N GLU A 873 26.39 90.00 -7.76
CA GLU A 873 26.90 90.84 -8.84
C GLU A 873 26.27 92.24 -8.82
N LYS A 874 24.97 92.35 -8.53
CA LYS A 874 24.30 93.66 -8.35
C LYS A 874 24.89 94.37 -7.14
N LEU A 875 24.97 93.72 -5.97
CA LEU A 875 25.68 94.27 -4.82
C LEU A 875 27.15 94.57 -5.11
N GLN A 876 27.85 93.81 -5.95
CA GLN A 876 29.25 94.06 -6.29
C GLN A 876 29.39 95.19 -7.32
N LYS A 877 28.43 95.39 -8.21
CA LYS A 877 28.35 96.54 -9.13
C LYS A 877 27.93 97.81 -8.38
N GLU A 878 27.00 97.70 -7.44
CA GLU A 878 26.61 98.77 -6.50
C GLU A 878 27.75 99.10 -5.54
N HIS A 879 28.43 98.12 -4.96
CA HIS A 879 29.61 98.32 -4.12
C HIS A 879 30.80 98.84 -4.94
N LYS A 880 30.96 98.47 -6.21
CA LYS A 880 31.93 99.12 -7.12
C LYS A 880 31.51 100.56 -7.48
N ALA A 881 30.22 100.86 -7.61
CA ALA A 881 29.73 102.21 -7.90
C ALA A 881 29.80 103.12 -6.66
N LEU A 882 29.54 102.57 -5.47
CA LEU A 882 29.77 103.22 -4.18
C LEU A 882 31.26 103.39 -3.93
N GLN A 883 32.08 102.36 -4.16
CA GLN A 883 33.54 102.45 -4.08
C GLN A 883 34.11 103.43 -5.12
N ALA A 884 33.51 103.58 -6.31
CA ALA A 884 33.90 104.60 -7.30
C ALA A 884 33.45 106.02 -6.91
N LYS A 885 32.33 106.17 -6.19
CA LYS A 885 31.94 107.45 -5.56
C LYS A 885 32.82 107.78 -4.35
N GLN A 886 33.21 106.78 -3.57
CA GLN A 886 34.02 106.88 -2.36
C GLN A 886 35.51 107.08 -2.68
N MET A 887 36.05 106.44 -3.72
CA MET A 887 37.38 106.70 -4.28
C MET A 887 37.47 108.04 -5.03
N LYS A 888 36.42 108.88 -5.00
CA LYS A 888 36.51 110.30 -5.32
C LYS A 888 36.69 111.19 -4.08
N MET A 889 36.90 110.60 -2.90
CA MET A 889 37.24 111.31 -1.66
C MET A 889 38.19 110.50 -0.77
N ASN A 890 39.43 110.98 -0.66
CA ASN A 890 40.53 110.53 0.21
C ASN A 890 41.05 109.09 0.07
N ASP A 891 42.12 109.03 -0.72
CA ASP A 891 43.39 108.32 -0.52
C ASP A 891 43.93 108.27 0.95
N VAL A 892 45.06 107.57 1.12
CA VAL A 892 46.07 107.60 2.19
C VAL A 892 46.03 106.46 3.25
N SER A 893 46.97 105.52 3.06
CA SER A 893 47.66 104.68 4.07
C SER A 893 46.93 103.56 4.82
N SER A 894 47.60 102.50 5.33
CA SER A 894 48.90 101.84 5.01
C SER A 894 49.07 100.60 5.93
N ARG A 895 50.04 99.70 5.62
CA ARG A 895 50.57 98.59 6.46
C ARG A 895 49.59 97.40 6.66
N SER A 896 49.87 96.20 6.14
CA SER A 896 50.84 95.16 6.59
C SER A 896 50.47 94.51 7.93
N SER A 897 50.63 93.20 8.18
CA SER A 897 51.69 92.30 7.68
C SER A 897 51.36 90.79 7.86
N THR A 898 52.12 89.91 7.19
CA THR A 898 52.64 88.55 7.58
C THR A 898 52.00 87.71 8.71
N ASP A 899 52.10 86.37 8.79
CA ASP A 899 52.54 85.25 7.92
C ASP A 899 52.42 83.93 8.75
N SER A 900 52.47 82.74 8.14
CA SER A 900 52.62 81.40 8.78
C SER A 900 51.43 80.91 9.68
N GLY A 901 51.30 79.63 10.06
CA GLY A 901 52.06 78.45 9.62
C GLY A 901 51.78 77.12 10.36
N ARG A 902 50.83 76.31 9.87
CA ARG A 902 50.74 74.83 10.06
C ARG A 902 50.32 74.35 11.51
N PRO A 903 50.51 73.08 11.97
CA PRO A 903 49.37 72.18 12.27
C PRO A 903 49.22 71.68 13.74
N GLY A 904 48.06 71.10 14.09
CA GLY A 904 48.00 70.09 15.18
C GLY A 904 46.69 69.92 15.98
N THR A 905 46.06 68.75 15.82
CA THR A 905 45.20 67.98 16.77
C THR A 905 45.04 68.43 18.25
N ALA A 906 43.80 68.37 18.80
CA ALA A 906 43.33 67.26 19.70
C ALA A 906 41.98 67.51 20.42
N ASN A 907 41.19 66.42 20.61
CA ASN A 907 40.07 66.18 21.55
C ASN A 907 38.85 67.16 21.69
N GLY A 908 37.61 66.66 21.89
CA GLY A 908 37.16 65.25 21.83
C GLY A 908 35.73 64.99 22.39
N THR A 909 35.23 63.75 22.18
CA THR A 909 34.14 63.04 22.90
C THR A 909 32.74 63.69 23.03
N ALA A 910 31.60 63.03 22.79
CA ALA A 910 31.25 61.64 22.39
C ALA A 910 29.83 61.66 21.71
N ALA A 911 29.16 60.58 21.27
CA ALA A 911 29.32 59.14 21.46
C ALA A 911 28.64 58.30 20.34
N GLY A 912 29.01 57.01 20.22
CA GLY A 912 28.31 55.99 19.42
C GLY A 912 28.75 55.92 17.94
N GLY A 913 28.89 54.74 17.31
CA GLY A 913 28.82 53.36 17.82
C GLY A 913 29.68 52.43 16.93
N GLY A 914 30.30 51.41 17.53
CA GLY A 914 31.39 50.65 16.88
C GLY A 914 30.94 49.62 15.84
N GLN A 915 31.61 49.62 14.68
CA GLN A 915 31.51 48.59 13.65
C GLN A 915 32.47 47.43 14.00
N MET A 916 32.01 46.19 13.98
CA MET A 916 32.82 45.02 14.36
C MET A 916 33.82 44.62 13.27
N ASP A 917 35.08 44.38 13.63
CA ASP A 917 36.03 43.71 12.73
C ASP A 917 35.78 42.19 12.74
N TYR A 918 35.06 41.73 11.72
CA TYR A 918 34.74 40.33 11.51
C TYR A 918 35.96 39.44 11.21
N VAL A 919 37.09 40.00 10.73
CA VAL A 919 38.32 39.24 10.46
C VAL A 919 39.02 38.92 11.78
N TYR A 920 39.13 39.90 12.67
CA TYR A 920 39.66 39.71 14.02
C TYR A 920 38.78 38.76 14.84
N LEU A 921 37.46 38.95 14.82
CA LEU A 921 36.50 38.08 15.52
C LEU A 921 36.54 36.63 15.00
N LYS A 922 36.64 36.40 13.68
CA LYS A 922 36.77 35.05 13.10
C LYS A 922 38.05 34.35 13.57
N THR A 923 39.15 35.08 13.64
CA THR A 923 40.45 34.56 14.09
C THR A 923 40.40 34.13 15.56
N ILE A 924 39.81 34.96 16.43
CA ILE A 924 39.64 34.64 17.86
C ILE A 924 38.68 33.45 18.07
N LEU A 925 37.57 33.37 17.33
CA LEU A 925 36.64 32.24 17.40
C LEU A 925 37.27 30.93 16.94
N LEU A 926 38.13 30.96 15.92
CA LEU A 926 38.90 29.80 15.48
C LEU A 926 39.88 29.35 16.58
N GLN A 927 40.66 30.29 17.14
CA GLN A 927 41.64 30.01 18.20
C GLN A 927 40.97 29.53 19.50
N PHE A 928 39.74 29.95 19.78
CA PHE A 928 38.92 29.44 20.89
C PHE A 928 38.49 27.98 20.68
N LEU A 929 38.16 27.58 19.44
CA LEU A 929 37.80 26.21 19.09
C LEU A 929 39.01 25.27 19.02
N GLU A 930 40.19 25.77 18.65
CA GLU A 930 41.44 25.00 18.65
C GLU A 930 42.00 24.75 20.07
N GLN A 931 41.70 25.64 21.02
CA GLN A 931 42.21 25.57 22.40
C GLN A 931 41.56 24.42 23.20
N LYS A 932 42.23 23.28 23.32
CA LYS A 932 41.70 22.09 24.01
C LYS A 932 41.62 22.18 25.54
N ASP A 933 42.27 23.17 26.17
CA ASP A 933 42.20 23.38 27.62
C ASP A 933 40.94 24.18 28.01
N LYS A 934 39.97 23.48 28.61
CA LYS A 934 38.70 24.04 29.11
C LYS A 934 38.90 25.24 30.07
N LYS A 935 39.99 25.30 30.83
CA LYS A 935 40.27 26.47 31.70
C LYS A 935 40.63 27.69 30.87
N ARG A 936 41.56 27.54 29.91
CA ARG A 936 41.95 28.61 28.98
C ARG A 936 40.79 29.06 28.09
N GLN A 937 39.92 28.15 27.64
CA GLN A 937 38.66 28.51 26.96
C GLN A 937 37.76 29.37 27.86
N GLY A 938 37.57 28.98 29.12
CA GLY A 938 36.76 29.75 30.07
C GLY A 938 37.32 31.14 30.36
N ASP A 939 38.65 31.30 30.39
CA ASP A 939 39.27 32.62 30.60
C ASP A 939 39.24 33.49 29.32
N LEU A 940 39.34 32.90 28.12
CA LEU A 940 39.07 33.60 26.85
C LEU A 940 37.62 34.11 26.77
N VAL A 941 36.63 33.38 27.30
CA VAL A 941 35.23 33.83 27.39
C VAL A 941 35.08 35.03 28.33
N LYS A 942 35.68 34.97 29.52
CA LYS A 942 35.60 36.07 30.51
C LYS A 942 36.33 37.35 30.07
N THR A 943 37.38 37.21 29.25
CA THR A 943 38.25 38.32 28.84
C THR A 943 37.97 38.75 27.40
N VAL A 944 38.55 38.05 26.42
CA VAL A 944 38.59 38.48 25.02
C VAL A 944 37.22 38.46 24.36
N LEU A 945 36.47 37.35 24.43
CA LEU A 945 35.10 37.30 23.88
C LEU A 945 34.16 38.20 24.68
N GLY A 946 34.25 38.20 26.01
CA GLY A 946 33.41 39.02 26.88
C GLY A 946 33.52 40.51 26.58
N GLN A 947 34.72 41.02 26.32
CA GLN A 947 34.96 42.41 25.92
C GLN A 947 34.59 42.67 24.45
N LEU A 948 34.96 41.78 23.52
CA LEU A 948 34.75 42.00 22.09
C LEU A 948 33.27 41.87 21.66
N LEU A 949 32.53 40.92 22.24
CA LEU A 949 31.11 40.68 21.97
C LEU A 949 30.16 41.32 23.00
N ARG A 950 30.70 41.99 24.04
CA ARG A 950 29.94 42.62 25.13
C ARG A 950 28.99 41.65 25.84
N PHE A 951 29.47 40.47 26.23
CA PHE A 951 28.65 39.48 26.92
C PHE A 951 28.26 39.96 28.33
N ASP A 952 26.95 40.01 28.60
CA ASP A 952 26.40 40.14 29.94
C ASP A 952 26.79 38.93 30.82
N ARG A 953 26.80 39.14 32.14
CA ARG A 953 27.19 38.12 33.14
C ARG A 953 26.49 36.78 32.92
N LYS A 954 25.18 36.80 32.62
CA LYS A 954 24.35 35.61 32.37
C LYS A 954 24.79 34.83 31.13
N ASP A 955 25.31 35.49 30.10
CA ASP A 955 25.78 34.81 28.90
C ASP A 955 27.22 34.33 29.07
N GLN A 956 28.07 35.05 29.81
CA GLN A 956 29.35 34.51 30.27
C GLN A 956 29.15 33.20 31.07
N ASP A 957 28.22 33.19 32.02
CA ASP A 957 27.90 32.00 32.83
C ASP A 957 27.35 30.84 31.97
N ARG A 958 26.54 31.13 30.94
CA ARG A 958 26.05 30.13 29.97
C ARG A 958 27.17 29.53 29.12
N TRP A 959 28.07 30.36 28.59
CA TRP A 959 29.23 29.90 27.82
C TRP A 959 30.19 29.08 28.68
N LEU A 960 30.42 29.49 29.94
CA LEU A 960 31.20 28.71 30.91
C LEU A 960 30.53 27.36 31.23
N ALA A 961 29.21 27.31 31.38
CA ALA A 961 28.47 26.07 31.56
C ALA A 961 28.50 25.15 30.32
N ALA A 962 28.59 25.73 29.11
CA ALA A 962 28.76 24.98 27.86
C ALA A 962 30.17 24.39 27.71
N ILE A 963 31.21 25.09 28.17
CA ILE A 963 32.61 24.60 28.22
C ILE A 963 32.79 23.55 29.34
N ALA A 964 32.05 23.68 30.45
CA ALA A 964 32.16 22.77 31.59
C ALA A 964 31.66 21.34 31.29
N LYS A 965 30.66 21.19 30.41
CA LYS A 965 30.25 19.90 29.83
C LYS A 965 31.32 19.37 28.88
#